data_AF-A0A8S3SVR7-F1
#
_entry.id   AF-A0A8S3SVR7-F1
#
_cell.length_a   1.000
_cell.length_b   1.000
_cell.length_c   1.000
_cell.angle_alpha   90.00
_cell.angle_beta   90.00
_cell.angle_gamma   90.00
#
_symmetry.space_group_name_H-M   'P 1'
#
loop_
_entity.id
_entity.type
_entity.pdbx_description
1 polymer ?
#
loop_
_entity_poly.entity_id
_entity_poly.type
_entity_poly.pdbx_seq_one_letter_code
_entity_poly.pdbx_strand_id
1 'polypeptide(L)'
;MKFQRPPIGQGIAFHNNIQKVVTENPVVIMASGKHIPCGPCMFDDVSKDAGRWCTNCEEGLCENCETSHRKSKTSRNHKVITIEDYRKIEHVSISQVCEHHGENLEWFCNNHDEVLCVACVPSKHKTCSDVIPISANSANSRQSSALSDLEETIQGTLCNLKQCIKNRESATKEIDKQEMAVKTLVLETRTKINVKLDKLEEKLLHELRSASLTCKSKVMTTLQKLESTEEKLTKFREQTLHMKEFSSDIQVFLGTRQACKLIESEVKSIKNEIDASKDFELKLTIHTVIEKLSNQVEDFGQIKISECSTKLAIREKKIDQAQIGINVLTSSNISNIKLQLIKAFQMTSVYEHDELNISSCIILPNGNLLMANDTTRNYLIEYSNAGDHIRDIPVSGRPYDIAVIDLDHIVVTYGDTYFVEILHTNTFNVEKKISLRKSCLGVSHADGKLYVVHGRSIQVLDLSGRQLTTMKTVSLSATRITTSNDKIVYSDWKNSKVHCCHLNGEELWQFENDNIDFPTDITADDHNNVFVLSYISNNLTIVQHDGKNSKTLLTESDGLLQPRAVFYDKGNRTLIENIAISQVCEHHGENLEWFCKSHDEVLCVVCVPSKHKACSDVIPISVNSANARQSTTLSDLEESIDGTLSNLTQCIKNRESAQNEIENQEIAVKIMILETRTNINHHLDRLQEKLLQELRSTTETCKSKYTEIVQKLKSKEEMLTKQKEQTIHMKQFSSDIQVFLGTLQMNKRIESEIKSIKSELCSAKDYKLKVAFHTLIEKLNRAEEFGHINVSECATMLELREQKIDQSQIMVSHGDGKLYVVYENDIQVMDLSGRQLKTLKTAANGLACIKTSRDKIFYADNTTNQVHCCRLNGEELWKFECDLIEFPHDITVDSYKNVYVVGYSSNNLTIIQHDGKYSETLLTESDDLYHPTAVDFDTDKRTLLICNEEGKIALYKVV
;
A
#
# COMPACT_ATOMS: atom_id res chain seq x y z
N MET A 1 -32.62 39.42 42.36
CA MET A 1 -33.04 40.17 41.14
C MET A 1 -32.07 41.35 41.00
N LYS A 2 -31.41 41.58 39.85
CA LYS A 2 -31.84 42.42 38.69
C LYS A 2 -32.38 43.80 39.15
N PHE A 3 -32.01 44.97 38.60
CA PHE A 3 -31.63 45.39 37.22
C PHE A 3 -30.57 46.54 37.27
N GLN A 4 -29.47 46.52 36.49
CA GLN A 4 -29.19 47.10 35.14
C GLN A 4 -28.71 48.59 35.07
N ARG A 5 -27.90 48.86 34.01
CA ARG A 5 -27.53 50.17 33.38
C ARG A 5 -28.70 50.66 32.48
N PRO A 6 -28.67 51.75 31.64
CA PRO A 6 -27.58 52.66 31.16
C PRO A 6 -28.07 54.16 31.12
N PRO A 7 -27.72 55.09 30.18
CA PRO A 7 -26.61 55.18 29.20
C PRO A 7 -25.83 56.53 29.13
N ILE A 8 -24.69 56.42 28.45
CA ILE A 8 -23.91 57.38 27.61
C ILE A 8 -24.60 58.69 27.16
N GLY A 9 -23.85 59.82 27.14
CA GLY A 9 -23.87 60.73 25.96
C GLY A 9 -23.63 62.24 26.11
N GLN A 10 -22.48 62.72 25.57
CA GLN A 10 -22.24 64.06 24.97
C GLN A 10 -22.35 65.34 25.84
N GLY A 11 -21.80 66.47 25.33
CA GLY A 11 -22.08 67.83 25.80
C GLY A 11 -20.86 68.73 26.04
N ILE A 12 -20.50 69.59 25.08
CA ILE A 12 -19.53 70.69 25.25
C ILE A 12 -20.29 71.95 25.70
N ALA A 13 -19.82 72.65 26.74
CA ALA A 13 -19.66 74.12 26.81
C ALA A 13 -19.53 74.64 28.25
N PHE A 14 -18.54 75.50 28.50
CA PHE A 14 -18.52 76.45 29.60
C PHE A 14 -18.91 77.83 29.06
N HIS A 15 -19.65 78.63 29.82
CA HIS A 15 -19.61 80.10 29.68
C HIS A 15 -20.05 80.83 30.96
N ASN A 16 -19.15 81.66 31.48
CA ASN A 16 -19.40 82.89 32.25
C ASN A 16 -20.07 82.73 33.65
N ASN A 17 -19.85 83.62 34.62
CA ASN A 17 -19.25 84.97 34.62
C ASN A 17 -18.24 85.17 35.77
N ILE A 18 -17.33 86.14 35.62
CA ILE A 18 -16.44 86.65 36.67
C ILE A 18 -16.78 88.12 36.97
N GLN A 19 -16.86 88.47 38.25
CA GLN A 19 -16.69 89.80 38.86
C GLN A 19 -16.62 89.59 40.38
N LYS A 20 -15.85 90.30 41.22
CA LYS A 20 -14.88 91.42 41.11
C LYS A 20 -14.01 91.33 42.41
N VAL A 21 -12.76 91.79 42.54
CA VAL A 21 -12.18 93.16 42.55
C VAL A 21 -10.64 93.02 42.51
N VAL A 22 -9.89 94.08 42.17
CA VAL A 22 -8.41 94.12 42.05
C VAL A 22 -7.80 95.17 42.98
N THR A 23 -6.61 94.88 43.55
CA THR A 23 -5.61 95.89 43.99
C THR A 23 -4.17 95.37 43.82
N GLU A 24 -3.30 96.22 43.26
CA GLU A 24 -1.82 96.28 43.44
C GLU A 24 -0.92 95.11 42.98
N ASN A 25 -0.64 95.03 41.66
CA ASN A 25 0.74 94.90 41.13
C ASN A 25 0.78 95.20 39.59
N PRO A 26 1.64 96.09 39.06
CA PRO A 26 1.58 96.52 37.66
C PRO A 26 2.39 95.65 36.67
N VAL A 27 2.29 94.31 36.75
CA VAL A 27 3.04 93.37 35.87
C VAL A 27 2.18 92.21 35.35
N VAL A 28 0.92 92.45 34.95
CA VAL A 28 0.07 91.40 34.31
C VAL A 28 -0.79 91.94 33.16
N ILE A 29 -0.20 92.19 31.99
CA ILE A 29 -0.91 92.12 30.70
C ILE A 29 0.02 91.57 29.61
N MET A 30 -0.06 90.26 29.33
CA MET A 30 0.15 89.71 27.99
C MET A 30 -0.76 88.52 27.76
N ALA A 31 -1.74 88.70 26.87
CA ALA A 31 -2.52 87.62 26.29
C ALA A 31 -2.48 87.75 24.77
N SER A 32 -2.11 86.67 24.08
CA SER A 32 -2.37 86.47 22.64
C SER A 32 -1.86 87.56 21.67
N GLY A 33 -0.54 87.81 21.62
CA GLY A 33 0.08 88.72 20.65
C GLY A 33 1.41 88.21 20.06
N LYS A 34 1.68 88.50 18.78
CA LYS A 34 2.96 88.17 18.10
C LYS A 34 4.15 89.06 18.52
N HIS A 35 3.92 90.04 19.39
CA HIS A 35 4.83 91.12 19.74
C HIS A 35 5.03 91.12 21.26
N ILE A 36 6.29 91.17 21.69
CA ILE A 36 6.69 91.25 23.10
C ILE A 36 7.29 92.64 23.29
N PRO A 37 6.64 93.57 24.01
CA PRO A 37 7.19 94.90 24.22
C PRO A 37 8.45 94.91 25.09
N CYS A 38 9.23 95.97 24.95
CA CYS A 38 10.44 96.25 25.70
C CYS A 38 10.11 96.85 27.07
N GLY A 39 10.30 96.08 28.14
CA GLY A 39 9.94 96.45 29.52
C GLY A 39 10.42 97.84 29.94
N PRO A 40 11.72 98.17 29.80
CA PRO A 40 12.24 99.49 30.16
C PRO A 40 11.65 100.65 29.34
N CYS A 41 11.20 100.41 28.10
CA CYS A 41 10.53 101.46 27.32
C CYS A 41 9.05 101.62 27.72
N MET A 42 8.38 100.55 28.15
CA MET A 42 7.02 100.63 28.68
C MET A 42 6.97 101.45 29.99
N PHE A 43 8.04 101.47 30.79
CA PHE A 43 8.16 102.36 31.95
C PHE A 43 8.30 103.85 31.59
N ASP A 44 8.77 104.16 30.37
CA ASP A 44 8.85 105.53 29.82
C ASP A 44 7.60 105.90 28.97
N ASP A 45 6.50 105.13 29.05
CA ASP A 45 5.31 105.20 28.18
C ASP A 45 5.60 105.00 26.66
N VAL A 46 6.76 104.47 26.29
CA VAL A 46 7.20 104.23 24.91
C VAL A 46 7.01 102.77 24.51
N SER A 47 5.93 102.47 23.78
CA SER A 47 5.76 101.14 23.19
C SER A 47 6.78 100.87 22.07
N LYS A 48 7.70 99.93 22.32
CA LYS A 48 8.67 99.39 21.35
C LYS A 48 8.78 97.89 21.49
N ASP A 49 8.98 97.18 20.38
CA ASP A 49 9.22 95.74 20.39
C ASP A 49 10.58 95.37 21.00
N ALA A 50 10.60 94.25 21.72
CA ALA A 50 11.81 93.58 22.15
C ALA A 50 12.42 92.76 21.00
N GLY A 51 13.72 92.96 20.74
CA GLY A 51 14.53 92.08 19.89
C GLY A 51 15.23 90.96 20.68
N ARG A 52 15.17 91.04 22.00
CA ARG A 52 15.81 90.15 22.97
C ARG A 52 14.99 89.97 24.23
N TRP A 53 15.28 88.91 24.97
CA TRP A 53 14.77 88.68 26.32
C TRP A 53 15.93 88.62 27.33
N CYS A 54 15.77 89.23 28.51
CA CYS A 54 16.71 89.08 29.61
C CYS A 54 16.24 87.99 30.58
N THR A 55 16.98 86.89 30.67
CA THR A 55 16.66 85.74 31.55
C THR A 55 16.97 85.97 33.03
N ASN A 56 17.51 87.13 33.40
CA ASN A 56 17.81 87.52 34.79
C ASN A 56 16.90 88.64 35.32
N CYS A 57 16.37 89.51 34.45
CA CYS A 57 15.36 90.52 34.82
C CYS A 57 13.94 90.11 34.40
N GLU A 58 13.80 88.99 33.68
CA GLU A 58 12.54 88.45 33.15
C GLU A 58 11.74 89.52 32.36
N GLU A 59 12.46 90.28 31.53
CA GLU A 59 11.95 91.40 30.73
C GLU A 59 12.38 91.33 29.25
N GLY A 60 11.54 91.87 28.36
CA GLY A 60 11.88 92.11 26.96
C GLY A 60 12.75 93.36 26.78
N LEU A 61 13.71 93.32 25.87
CA LEU A 61 14.63 94.44 25.56
C LEU A 61 14.66 94.74 24.05
N CYS A 62 14.41 96.00 23.67
CA CYS A 62 14.74 96.53 22.34
C CYS A 62 16.26 96.78 22.23
N GLU A 63 16.79 97.02 21.03
CA GLU A 63 18.23 97.17 20.76
C GLU A 63 18.92 98.23 21.63
N ASN A 64 18.30 99.40 21.81
CA ASN A 64 18.81 100.47 22.69
C ASN A 64 18.84 100.03 24.17
N CYS A 65 17.84 99.26 24.60
CA CYS A 65 17.75 98.76 25.96
C CYS A 65 18.71 97.60 26.20
N GLU A 66 18.88 96.65 25.28
CA GLU A 66 19.96 95.64 25.33
C GLU A 66 21.32 96.33 25.47
N THR A 67 21.58 97.32 24.62
CA THR A 67 22.85 98.08 24.62
C THR A 67 23.10 98.76 25.96
N SER A 68 22.05 99.28 26.62
CA SER A 68 22.15 99.96 27.92
C SER A 68 22.28 98.95 29.07
N HIS A 69 21.51 97.86 29.01
CA HIS A 69 21.52 96.74 29.96
C HIS A 69 22.90 96.07 30.03
N ARG A 70 23.54 95.86 28.86
CA ARG A 70 24.92 95.34 28.74
C ARG A 70 26.01 96.33 29.18
N LYS A 71 25.73 97.63 29.23
CA LYS A 71 26.67 98.68 29.71
C LYS A 71 26.55 98.96 31.22
N SER A 72 25.36 98.75 31.80
CA SER A 72 25.11 98.94 33.23
C SER A 72 25.99 98.02 34.09
N LYS A 73 26.63 98.56 35.14
CA LYS A 73 27.45 97.75 36.08
C LYS A 73 26.64 96.61 36.73
N THR A 74 25.35 96.84 36.94
CA THR A 74 24.44 95.91 37.65
C THR A 74 23.98 94.76 36.75
N SER A 75 23.67 95.04 35.47
CA SER A 75 23.05 94.07 34.56
C SER A 75 23.93 93.61 33.38
N ARG A 76 25.17 94.12 33.25
CA ARG A 76 26.12 93.69 32.20
C ARG A 76 26.41 92.19 32.14
N ASN A 77 26.27 91.50 33.27
CA ASN A 77 26.50 90.05 33.40
C ASN A 77 25.22 89.24 33.13
N HIS A 78 24.08 89.87 32.86
CA HIS A 78 22.81 89.18 32.65
C HIS A 78 22.77 88.47 31.30
N LYS A 79 22.17 87.28 31.30
CA LYS A 79 22.04 86.43 30.12
C LYS A 79 20.84 86.88 29.28
N VAL A 80 21.17 87.59 28.20
CA VAL A 80 20.22 88.12 27.21
C VAL A 80 20.24 87.23 25.96
N ILE A 81 19.06 86.75 25.56
CA ILE A 81 18.82 85.77 24.47
C ILE A 81 17.93 86.37 23.37
N THR A 82 17.72 85.67 22.25
CA THR A 82 16.78 86.12 21.21
C THR A 82 15.32 85.88 21.62
N ILE A 83 14.37 86.61 21.03
CA ILE A 83 12.93 86.32 21.21
C ILE A 83 12.52 84.97 20.62
N GLU A 84 13.23 84.49 19.59
CA GLU A 84 12.98 83.16 19.03
C GLU A 84 13.36 82.05 20.01
N ASP A 85 14.47 82.21 20.73
CA ASP A 85 14.89 81.26 21.77
C ASP A 85 14.03 81.38 23.03
N TYR A 86 13.61 82.59 23.41
CA TYR A 86 12.63 82.80 24.48
C TYR A 86 11.31 82.06 24.21
N ARG A 87 10.77 82.11 22.99
CA ARG A 87 9.54 81.38 22.61
C ARG A 87 9.69 79.86 22.74
N LYS A 88 10.90 79.33 22.60
CA LYS A 88 11.21 77.91 22.85
C LYS A 88 11.21 77.59 24.36
N ILE A 89 11.50 78.56 25.25
CA ILE A 89 11.31 78.44 26.72
C ILE A 89 9.83 78.52 27.08
N GLU A 90 9.06 79.41 26.45
CA GLU A 90 7.66 79.70 26.78
C GLU A 90 6.74 78.46 26.66
N HIS A 91 7.15 77.46 25.87
CA HIS A 91 6.50 76.14 25.77
C HIS A 91 6.91 75.12 26.85
N VAL A 92 7.78 75.47 27.79
CA VAL A 92 8.22 74.65 28.93
C VAL A 92 7.54 75.17 30.20
N SER A 93 6.27 74.82 30.37
CA SER A 93 5.43 75.29 31.49
C SER A 93 5.87 74.68 32.83
N ILE A 94 6.83 75.32 33.48
CA ILE A 94 7.25 75.06 34.87
C ILE A 94 6.34 75.88 35.79
N SER A 95 5.49 75.23 36.58
CA SER A 95 4.67 75.97 37.55
C SER A 95 5.56 76.54 38.65
N GLN A 96 5.57 77.87 38.77
CA GLN A 96 6.13 78.59 39.92
C GLN A 96 5.12 78.78 41.06
N VAL A 97 3.86 78.36 40.88
CA VAL A 97 2.81 78.41 41.91
C VAL A 97 2.47 77.03 42.48
N CYS A 98 2.12 77.00 43.76
CA CYS A 98 1.79 75.78 44.50
C CYS A 98 0.39 75.24 44.14
N GLU A 99 0.32 74.00 43.66
CA GLU A 99 -0.92 73.31 43.27
C GLU A 99 -1.97 73.20 44.39
N HIS A 100 -1.58 73.37 45.67
CA HIS A 100 -2.50 73.32 46.82
C HIS A 100 -3.02 74.69 47.27
N HIS A 101 -2.30 75.78 46.99
CA HIS A 101 -2.55 77.09 47.62
C HIS A 101 -2.57 78.28 46.64
N GLY A 102 -2.09 78.10 45.40
CA GLY A 102 -1.99 79.17 44.40
C GLY A 102 -0.84 80.18 44.60
N GLU A 103 -0.18 80.14 45.76
CA GLU A 103 0.95 81.00 46.12
C GLU A 103 2.27 80.59 45.43
N ASN A 104 3.21 81.54 45.31
CA ASN A 104 4.55 81.31 44.78
C ASN A 104 5.35 80.25 45.55
N LEU A 105 6.12 79.44 44.83
CA LEU A 105 7.09 78.49 45.38
C LEU A 105 8.41 79.21 45.66
N GLU A 106 8.72 79.42 46.93
CA GLU A 106 9.85 80.24 47.40
C GLU A 106 10.82 79.48 48.32
N TRP A 107 10.39 78.33 48.85
CA TRP A 107 11.11 77.54 49.86
C TRP A 107 11.32 76.10 49.39
N PHE A 108 12.35 75.43 49.90
CA PHE A 108 12.69 74.04 49.59
C PHE A 108 13.00 73.26 50.87
N CYS A 109 12.49 72.04 50.99
CA CYS A 109 12.68 71.18 52.15
C CYS A 109 13.62 70.00 51.82
N ASN A 110 14.85 70.07 52.32
CA ASN A 110 15.86 69.03 52.15
C ASN A 110 15.46 67.69 52.81
N ASN A 111 14.61 67.71 53.85
CA ASN A 111 14.11 66.48 54.48
C ASN A 111 13.15 65.66 53.59
N HIS A 112 12.55 66.25 52.56
CA HIS A 112 11.48 65.63 51.75
C HIS A 112 11.65 65.79 50.23
N ASP A 113 12.64 66.54 49.76
CA ASP A 113 12.82 66.90 48.34
C ASP A 113 11.56 67.59 47.74
N GLU A 114 10.99 68.55 48.48
CA GLU A 114 9.78 69.27 48.07
C GLU A 114 9.97 70.78 48.02
N VAL A 115 9.36 71.41 47.01
CA VAL A 115 9.30 72.87 46.82
C VAL A 115 7.97 73.40 47.37
N LEU A 116 8.05 74.49 48.14
CA LEU A 116 7.02 74.93 49.07
C LEU A 116 6.69 76.42 48.85
N CYS A 117 5.40 76.77 48.92
CA CYS A 117 4.99 78.14 49.17
C CYS A 117 5.05 78.46 50.67
N VAL A 118 4.87 79.74 51.02
CA VAL A 118 4.88 80.19 52.42
C VAL A 118 3.84 79.46 53.29
N ALA A 119 2.64 79.15 52.75
CA ALA A 119 1.63 78.37 53.48
C ALA A 119 1.98 76.87 53.66
N CYS A 120 2.86 76.29 52.82
CA CYS A 120 3.28 74.88 52.94
C CYS A 120 4.23 74.61 54.12
N VAL A 121 5.08 75.59 54.47
CA VAL A 121 6.10 75.45 55.52
C VAL A 121 5.48 75.19 56.91
N PRO A 122 4.54 76.01 57.44
CA PRO A 122 3.97 75.81 58.77
C PRO A 122 2.90 74.71 58.84
N SER A 123 2.44 74.18 57.69
CA SER A 123 1.34 73.22 57.60
C SER A 123 1.82 71.77 57.51
N LYS A 124 2.41 71.37 56.37
CA LYS A 124 2.92 70.00 56.14
C LYS A 124 4.36 69.80 56.64
N HIS A 125 5.19 70.85 56.56
CA HIS A 125 6.64 70.76 56.80
C HIS A 125 7.08 71.33 58.16
N LYS A 126 6.15 71.47 59.11
CA LYS A 126 6.37 72.09 60.43
C LYS A 126 7.43 71.41 61.30
N THR A 127 7.68 70.12 61.08
CA THR A 127 8.66 69.30 61.83
C THR A 127 9.95 69.05 61.04
N CYS A 128 10.11 69.66 59.87
CA CYS A 128 11.32 69.55 59.06
C CYS A 128 12.44 70.38 59.68
N SER A 129 13.63 69.79 59.83
CA SER A 129 14.81 70.44 60.39
C SER A 129 15.52 71.37 59.40
N ASP A 130 15.28 71.15 58.10
CA ASP A 130 16.08 71.70 57.01
C ASP A 130 15.16 72.19 55.88
N VAL A 131 14.71 73.43 56.02
CA VAL A 131 13.88 74.17 55.05
C VAL A 131 14.56 75.50 54.75
N ILE A 132 14.89 75.74 53.49
CA ILE A 132 15.72 76.86 53.03
C ILE A 132 15.03 77.65 51.91
N PRO A 133 15.33 78.96 51.73
CA PRO A 133 14.88 79.71 50.56
C PRO A 133 15.45 79.13 49.27
N ILE A 134 14.64 79.02 48.21
CA ILE A 134 15.10 78.51 46.91
C ILE A 134 16.25 79.36 46.36
N SER A 135 16.22 80.68 46.59
CA SER A 135 17.28 81.61 46.18
C SER A 135 18.67 81.30 46.77
N ALA A 136 18.73 80.66 47.94
CA ALA A 136 19.99 80.22 48.55
C ALA A 136 20.56 78.96 47.89
N ASN A 137 19.70 78.04 47.44
CA ASN A 137 20.09 76.81 46.77
C ASN A 137 20.29 76.99 45.25
N SER A 138 19.54 77.92 44.64
CA SER A 138 19.45 78.04 43.18
C SER A 138 20.73 78.51 42.51
N ALA A 139 21.56 79.29 43.22
CA ALA A 139 22.73 79.99 42.67
C ALA A 139 23.76 79.07 41.96
N ASN A 140 23.85 77.80 42.35
CA ASN A 140 24.76 76.82 41.75
C ASN A 140 24.06 75.81 40.81
N SER A 141 22.75 75.93 40.57
CA SER A 141 21.96 74.88 39.89
C SER A 141 22.46 74.54 38.49
N ARG A 142 22.82 75.56 37.68
CA ARG A 142 23.41 75.35 36.34
C ARG A 142 24.82 74.74 36.35
N GLN A 143 25.49 74.70 37.50
CA GLN A 143 26.80 74.06 37.70
C GLN A 143 26.69 72.67 38.34
N SER A 144 25.50 72.30 38.84
CA SER A 144 25.26 70.95 39.38
C SER A 144 25.33 69.89 38.28
N SER A 145 25.84 68.70 38.63
CA SER A 145 25.84 67.56 37.70
C SER A 145 24.43 67.08 37.39
N ALA A 146 23.45 67.31 38.27
CA ALA A 146 22.11 66.72 38.23
C ALA A 146 21.38 66.83 36.88
N LEU A 147 21.52 67.94 36.14
CA LEU A 147 20.93 68.09 34.80
C LEU A 147 21.73 67.41 33.68
N SER A 148 22.97 67.03 33.92
CA SER A 148 23.74 66.11 33.07
C SER A 148 23.46 64.66 33.45
N ASP A 149 23.39 64.34 34.73
CA ASP A 149 23.07 63.01 35.24
C ASP A 149 21.65 62.59 34.82
N LEU A 150 20.69 63.53 34.83
CA LEU A 150 19.34 63.32 34.30
C LEU A 150 19.32 63.18 32.77
N GLU A 151 20.09 64.00 32.04
CA GLU A 151 20.22 63.89 30.58
C GLU A 151 20.83 62.54 30.15
N GLU A 152 21.85 62.07 30.88
CA GLU A 152 22.47 60.76 30.70
C GLU A 152 21.50 59.62 31.09
N THR A 153 20.73 59.78 32.17
CA THR A 153 19.69 58.82 32.58
C THR A 153 18.60 58.68 31.51
N ILE A 154 18.12 59.79 30.93
CA ILE A 154 17.18 59.76 29.79
C ILE A 154 17.85 59.10 28.57
N GLN A 155 19.09 59.47 28.25
CA GLN A 155 19.82 58.93 27.09
C GLN A 155 20.07 57.42 27.20
N GLY A 156 20.46 56.93 28.38
CA GLY A 156 20.64 55.51 28.68
C GLY A 156 19.30 54.76 28.64
N THR A 157 18.23 55.35 29.16
CA THR A 157 16.87 54.79 29.08
C THR A 157 16.39 54.69 27.62
N LEU A 158 16.57 55.74 26.82
CA LEU A 158 16.28 55.74 25.38
C LEU A 158 17.10 54.72 24.60
N CYS A 159 18.38 54.54 24.93
CA CYS A 159 19.24 53.53 24.30
C CYS A 159 18.75 52.10 24.61
N ASN A 160 18.44 51.82 25.88
CA ASN A 160 17.87 50.56 26.32
C ASN A 160 16.49 50.30 25.68
N LEU A 161 15.63 51.32 25.58
CA LEU A 161 14.30 51.24 24.98
C LEU A 161 14.36 50.93 23.48
N LYS A 162 15.24 51.63 22.72
CA LYS A 162 15.54 51.34 21.32
C LYS A 162 16.02 49.90 21.11
N GLN A 163 16.89 49.40 22.00
CA GLN A 163 17.32 48.01 21.96
C GLN A 163 16.18 47.03 22.31
N CYS A 164 15.29 47.37 23.24
CA CYS A 164 14.10 46.56 23.54
C CYS A 164 13.15 46.47 22.33
N ILE A 165 12.88 47.60 21.67
CA ILE A 165 12.08 47.66 20.44
C ILE A 165 12.70 46.76 19.35
N LYS A 166 13.99 46.94 19.06
CA LYS A 166 14.74 46.12 18.08
C LYS A 166 14.74 44.63 18.43
N ASN A 167 14.80 44.29 19.72
CA ASN A 167 14.69 42.90 20.20
C ASN A 167 13.28 42.34 19.95
N ARG A 168 12.20 43.09 20.22
CA ARG A 168 10.82 42.64 19.96
C ARG A 168 10.54 42.51 18.46
N GLU A 169 11.01 43.45 17.64
CA GLU A 169 10.92 43.35 16.16
C GLU A 169 11.70 42.15 15.60
N SER A 170 12.84 41.82 16.20
CA SER A 170 13.61 40.60 15.87
C SER A 170 12.89 39.33 16.33
N ALA A 171 12.20 39.36 17.46
CA ALA A 171 11.40 38.23 17.95
C ALA A 171 10.16 37.96 17.06
N THR A 172 9.54 38.99 16.47
CA THR A 172 8.52 38.80 15.42
C THR A 172 9.08 37.99 14.26
N LYS A 173 10.28 38.34 13.77
CA LYS A 173 10.99 37.61 12.69
C LYS A 173 11.47 36.21 13.10
N GLU A 174 11.63 35.95 14.39
CA GLU A 174 11.96 34.61 14.90
C GLU A 174 10.72 33.71 14.94
N ILE A 175 9.52 34.27 15.12
CA ILE A 175 8.27 33.54 14.94
C ILE A 175 8.07 33.12 13.48
N ASP A 176 8.41 33.96 12.50
CA ASP A 176 8.38 33.55 11.07
C ASP A 176 9.25 32.30 10.82
N LYS A 177 10.45 32.23 11.40
CA LYS A 177 11.33 31.04 11.28
C LYS A 177 10.74 29.82 11.98
N GLN A 178 10.11 29.99 13.14
CA GLN A 178 9.44 28.90 13.85
C GLN A 178 8.21 28.40 13.10
N GLU A 179 7.44 29.30 12.48
CA GLU A 179 6.33 28.96 11.57
C GLU A 179 6.83 28.11 10.40
N MET A 180 7.92 28.53 9.74
CA MET A 180 8.55 27.76 8.66
C MET A 180 9.08 26.40 9.16
N ALA A 181 9.76 26.34 10.32
CA ALA A 181 10.30 25.11 10.86
C ALA A 181 9.22 24.09 11.25
N VAL A 182 8.13 24.54 11.88
CA VAL A 182 6.97 23.68 12.19
C VAL A 182 6.27 23.23 10.91
N LYS A 183 6.11 24.11 9.92
CA LYS A 183 5.55 23.75 8.60
C LYS A 183 6.39 22.67 7.89
N THR A 184 7.72 22.82 7.88
CA THR A 184 8.62 21.79 7.32
C THR A 184 8.49 20.46 8.06
N LEU A 185 8.45 20.47 9.40
CA LEU A 185 8.29 19.27 10.21
C LEU A 185 6.93 18.56 9.97
N VAL A 186 5.84 19.31 9.77
CA VAL A 186 4.54 18.75 9.39
C VAL A 186 4.61 18.07 8.01
N LEU A 187 5.20 18.74 7.01
CA LEU A 187 5.37 18.18 5.66
C LEU A 187 6.27 16.93 5.65
N GLU A 188 7.42 16.98 6.34
CA GLU A 188 8.29 15.82 6.53
C GLU A 188 7.58 14.64 7.22
N THR A 189 6.66 14.92 8.14
CA THR A 189 5.91 13.88 8.83
C THR A 189 4.87 13.27 7.89
N ARG A 190 4.21 14.07 7.04
CA ARG A 190 3.31 13.57 5.99
C ARG A 190 4.04 12.72 4.94
N THR A 191 5.25 13.08 4.51
CA THR A 191 6.01 12.25 3.56
C THR A 191 6.49 10.95 4.19
N LYS A 192 6.93 10.96 5.46
CA LYS A 192 7.25 9.74 6.23
C LYS A 192 6.04 8.81 6.37
N ILE A 193 4.85 9.37 6.60
CA ILE A 193 3.57 8.62 6.61
C ILE A 193 3.29 7.97 5.25
N ASN A 194 3.44 8.70 4.14
CA ASN A 194 3.22 8.12 2.81
C ASN A 194 4.19 6.96 2.54
N VAL A 195 5.50 7.17 2.68
CA VAL A 195 6.51 6.12 2.47
C VAL A 195 6.28 4.90 3.39
N LYS A 196 5.64 5.07 4.55
CA LYS A 196 5.23 3.97 5.42
C LYS A 196 3.97 3.26 4.90
N LEU A 197 2.94 3.99 4.47
CA LEU A 197 1.72 3.42 3.88
C LEU A 197 2.01 2.68 2.57
N ASP A 198 2.83 3.26 1.69
CA ASP A 198 3.22 2.68 0.39
C ASP A 198 3.88 1.30 0.58
N LYS A 199 4.74 1.15 1.60
CA LYS A 199 5.38 -0.14 1.95
C LYS A 199 4.43 -1.16 2.58
N LEU A 200 3.39 -0.70 3.28
CA LEU A 200 2.38 -1.58 3.85
C LEU A 200 1.37 -2.06 2.78
N GLU A 201 1.07 -1.19 1.81
CA GLU A 201 0.31 -1.48 0.60
C GLU A 201 1.06 -2.48 -0.31
N GLU A 202 2.35 -2.25 -0.59
CA GLU A 202 3.21 -3.17 -1.35
C GLU A 202 3.27 -4.57 -0.71
N LYS A 203 3.42 -4.65 0.62
CA LYS A 203 3.36 -5.90 1.38
C LYS A 203 2.01 -6.61 1.22
N LEU A 204 0.89 -5.90 1.40
CA LEU A 204 -0.46 -6.46 1.28
C LEU A 204 -0.78 -6.92 -0.16
N LEU A 205 -0.29 -6.19 -1.17
CA LEU A 205 -0.41 -6.59 -2.58
C LEU A 205 0.41 -7.84 -2.91
N HIS A 206 1.59 -8.01 -2.28
CA HIS A 206 2.38 -9.23 -2.37
C HIS A 206 1.67 -10.42 -1.69
N GLU A 207 1.09 -10.22 -0.51
CA GLU A 207 0.29 -11.23 0.21
C GLU A 207 -0.95 -11.65 -0.60
N LEU A 208 -1.69 -10.69 -1.18
CA LEU A 208 -2.80 -10.94 -2.11
C LEU A 208 -2.36 -11.77 -3.33
N ARG A 209 -1.25 -11.40 -3.96
CA ARG A 209 -0.72 -12.13 -5.12
C ARG A 209 -0.31 -13.55 -4.74
N SER A 210 0.30 -13.74 -3.58
CA SER A 210 0.68 -15.07 -3.06
C SER A 210 -0.55 -15.93 -2.74
N ALA A 211 -1.61 -15.35 -2.17
CA ALA A 211 -2.88 -16.02 -1.93
C ALA A 211 -3.58 -16.43 -3.24
N SER A 212 -3.71 -15.49 -4.19
CA SER A 212 -4.29 -15.76 -5.53
C SER A 212 -3.54 -16.87 -6.25
N LEU A 213 -2.21 -16.79 -6.34
CA LEU A 213 -1.39 -17.84 -6.97
C LEU A 213 -1.57 -19.21 -6.31
N THR A 214 -1.69 -19.26 -4.98
CA THR A 214 -1.92 -20.51 -4.23
C THR A 214 -3.31 -21.10 -4.51
N CYS A 215 -4.33 -20.24 -4.68
CA CYS A 215 -5.68 -20.70 -5.05
C CYS A 215 -5.72 -21.18 -6.51
N LYS A 216 -5.15 -20.40 -7.44
CA LYS A 216 -5.05 -20.78 -8.85
C LYS A 216 -4.26 -22.08 -9.05
N SER A 217 -3.18 -22.32 -8.32
CA SER A 217 -2.43 -23.59 -8.42
C SER A 217 -3.23 -24.80 -7.90
N LYS A 218 -4.06 -24.64 -6.86
CA LYS A 218 -4.97 -25.72 -6.40
C LYS A 218 -6.06 -26.04 -7.45
N VAL A 219 -6.64 -25.01 -8.07
CA VAL A 219 -7.64 -25.22 -9.15
C VAL A 219 -6.97 -25.85 -10.37
N MET A 220 -5.84 -25.31 -10.83
CA MET A 220 -5.10 -25.80 -12.00
C MET A 220 -4.62 -27.26 -11.84
N THR A 221 -4.14 -27.66 -10.65
CA THR A 221 -3.76 -29.06 -10.40
C THR A 221 -4.95 -30.01 -10.39
N THR A 222 -6.15 -29.55 -10.01
CA THR A 222 -7.40 -30.32 -10.18
C THR A 222 -7.77 -30.40 -11.67
N LEU A 223 -7.69 -29.28 -12.38
CA LEU A 223 -8.05 -29.15 -13.79
C LEU A 223 -7.20 -30.11 -14.66
N GLN A 224 -5.88 -30.12 -14.47
CA GLN A 224 -4.94 -31.02 -15.16
C GLN A 224 -5.22 -32.52 -14.93
N LYS A 225 -5.75 -32.90 -13.76
CA LYS A 225 -6.14 -34.29 -13.47
C LYS A 225 -7.41 -34.69 -14.23
N LEU A 226 -8.38 -33.77 -14.31
CA LEU A 226 -9.62 -33.98 -15.08
C LEU A 226 -9.31 -34.05 -16.58
N GLU A 227 -8.50 -33.13 -17.12
CA GLU A 227 -8.00 -33.15 -18.51
C GLU A 227 -7.26 -34.45 -18.84
N SER A 228 -6.31 -34.87 -17.99
CA SER A 228 -5.58 -36.13 -18.20
C SER A 228 -6.51 -37.34 -18.20
N THR A 229 -7.57 -37.32 -17.39
CA THR A 229 -8.56 -38.41 -17.34
C THR A 229 -9.52 -38.38 -18.52
N GLU A 230 -9.86 -37.19 -19.04
CA GLU A 230 -10.61 -37.01 -20.30
C GLU A 230 -9.81 -37.54 -21.49
N GLU A 231 -8.50 -37.25 -21.55
CA GLU A 231 -7.60 -37.77 -22.57
C GLU A 231 -7.47 -39.29 -22.52
N LYS A 232 -7.31 -39.88 -21.31
CA LYS A 232 -7.32 -41.35 -21.13
C LYS A 232 -8.62 -41.96 -21.63
N LEU A 233 -9.77 -41.45 -21.17
CA LEU A 233 -11.09 -41.98 -21.54
C LEU A 233 -11.34 -41.83 -23.06
N THR A 234 -10.84 -40.76 -23.68
CA THR A 234 -10.92 -40.56 -25.14
C THR A 234 -10.07 -41.57 -25.91
N LYS A 235 -8.77 -41.73 -25.57
CA LYS A 235 -7.90 -42.76 -26.19
C LYS A 235 -8.46 -44.18 -26.00
N PHE A 236 -9.06 -44.42 -24.85
CA PHE A 236 -9.69 -45.69 -24.48
C PHE A 236 -11.00 -45.95 -25.25
N ARG A 237 -11.79 -44.90 -25.53
CA ARG A 237 -12.95 -44.93 -26.43
C ARG A 237 -12.52 -45.31 -27.85
N GLU A 238 -11.45 -44.69 -28.36
CA GLU A 238 -10.86 -45.01 -29.66
C GLU A 238 -10.34 -46.46 -29.72
N GLN A 239 -9.66 -46.94 -28.67
CA GLN A 239 -9.25 -48.34 -28.53
C GLN A 239 -10.44 -49.30 -28.51
N THR A 240 -11.54 -48.93 -27.85
CA THR A 240 -12.78 -49.73 -27.79
C THR A 240 -13.43 -49.84 -29.18
N LEU A 241 -13.54 -48.73 -29.91
CA LEU A 241 -14.01 -48.70 -31.30
C LEU A 241 -13.11 -49.52 -32.23
N HIS A 242 -11.78 -49.34 -32.15
CA HIS A 242 -10.82 -50.09 -32.95
C HIS A 242 -10.81 -51.60 -32.61
N MET A 243 -11.06 -51.98 -31.35
CA MET A 243 -11.27 -53.37 -30.95
C MET A 243 -12.54 -53.96 -31.58
N LYS A 244 -13.65 -53.23 -31.55
CA LYS A 244 -14.95 -53.63 -32.10
C LYS A 244 -14.87 -53.98 -33.60
N GLU A 245 -14.11 -53.19 -34.36
CA GLU A 245 -13.90 -53.42 -35.80
C GLU A 245 -12.79 -54.44 -36.11
N PHE A 246 -11.56 -54.22 -35.62
CA PHE A 246 -10.35 -54.86 -36.19
C PHE A 246 -9.71 -55.97 -35.34
N SER A 247 -10.01 -56.07 -34.05
CA SER A 247 -9.34 -57.05 -33.17
C SER A 247 -9.85 -58.48 -33.35
N SER A 248 -9.08 -59.47 -32.93
CA SER A 248 -9.56 -60.86 -32.86
C SER A 248 -10.56 -61.04 -31.70
N ASP A 249 -11.44 -62.02 -31.81
CA ASP A 249 -12.50 -62.31 -30.84
C ASP A 249 -11.95 -62.54 -29.41
N ILE A 250 -10.71 -63.03 -29.30
CA ILE A 250 -9.97 -63.21 -28.04
C ILE A 250 -9.61 -61.86 -27.42
N GLN A 251 -9.04 -60.96 -28.22
CA GLN A 251 -8.65 -59.61 -27.78
C GLN A 251 -9.89 -58.77 -27.44
N VAL A 252 -10.98 -58.92 -28.21
CA VAL A 252 -12.28 -58.30 -27.90
C VAL A 252 -12.79 -58.78 -26.53
N PHE A 253 -12.82 -60.09 -26.27
CA PHE A 253 -13.32 -60.63 -25.01
C PHE A 253 -12.49 -60.20 -23.79
N LEU A 254 -11.16 -60.23 -23.90
CA LEU A 254 -10.26 -59.81 -22.81
C LEU A 254 -10.32 -58.30 -22.59
N GLY A 255 -10.12 -57.52 -23.65
CA GLY A 255 -10.05 -56.07 -23.59
C GLY A 255 -11.34 -55.47 -23.05
N THR A 256 -12.52 -55.92 -23.49
CA THR A 256 -13.82 -55.39 -23.00
C THR A 256 -14.00 -55.60 -21.50
N ARG A 257 -13.52 -56.73 -20.94
CA ARG A 257 -13.58 -57.02 -19.51
C ARG A 257 -12.60 -56.20 -18.69
N GLN A 258 -11.37 -56.06 -19.19
CA GLN A 258 -10.33 -55.24 -18.58
C GLN A 258 -10.72 -53.75 -18.63
N ALA A 259 -11.41 -53.34 -19.70
CA ALA A 259 -11.98 -52.02 -19.91
C ALA A 259 -13.07 -51.69 -18.86
N CYS A 260 -14.06 -52.56 -18.64
CA CYS A 260 -15.10 -52.33 -17.62
C CYS A 260 -14.50 -51.96 -16.26
N LYS A 261 -13.50 -52.75 -15.79
CA LYS A 261 -12.83 -52.54 -14.50
C LYS A 261 -12.03 -51.24 -14.44
N LEU A 262 -11.44 -50.81 -15.57
CA LEU A 262 -10.74 -49.53 -15.67
C LEU A 262 -11.72 -48.35 -15.57
N ILE A 263 -12.83 -48.37 -16.33
CA ILE A 263 -13.86 -47.31 -16.26
C ILE A 263 -14.43 -47.17 -14.85
N GLU A 264 -14.82 -48.28 -14.21
CA GLU A 264 -15.34 -48.26 -12.83
C GLU A 264 -14.34 -47.64 -11.84
N SER A 265 -13.04 -47.86 -12.04
CA SER A 265 -11.98 -47.28 -11.21
C SER A 265 -11.77 -45.78 -11.48
N GLU A 266 -11.78 -45.34 -12.73
CA GLU A 266 -11.59 -43.92 -13.10
C GLU A 266 -12.84 -43.09 -12.77
N VAL A 267 -14.06 -43.60 -13.00
CA VAL A 267 -15.32 -42.94 -12.57
C VAL A 267 -15.34 -42.72 -11.05
N LYS A 268 -14.87 -43.71 -10.28
CA LYS A 268 -14.73 -43.60 -8.82
C LYS A 268 -13.61 -42.63 -8.41
N SER A 269 -12.52 -42.57 -9.18
CA SER A 269 -11.44 -41.60 -9.01
C SER A 269 -11.96 -40.16 -9.21
N ILE A 270 -12.52 -39.87 -10.39
CA ILE A 270 -13.15 -38.59 -10.75
C ILE A 270 -14.12 -38.12 -9.66
N LYS A 271 -14.98 -39.01 -9.18
CA LYS A 271 -15.96 -38.65 -8.14
C LYS A 271 -15.30 -38.25 -6.82
N ASN A 272 -14.29 -38.98 -6.36
CA ASN A 272 -13.52 -38.61 -5.17
C ASN A 272 -12.77 -37.27 -5.36
N GLU A 273 -12.28 -36.98 -6.57
CA GLU A 273 -11.58 -35.72 -6.85
C GLU A 273 -12.53 -34.51 -6.95
N ILE A 274 -13.76 -34.71 -7.47
CA ILE A 274 -14.83 -33.72 -7.44
C ILE A 274 -15.26 -33.45 -5.99
N ASP A 275 -15.57 -34.50 -5.21
CA ASP A 275 -16.00 -34.40 -3.81
C ASP A 275 -14.91 -33.79 -2.90
N ALA A 276 -13.63 -33.91 -3.28
CA ALA A 276 -12.50 -33.27 -2.59
C ALA A 276 -12.18 -31.85 -3.11
N SER A 277 -12.68 -31.45 -4.28
CA SER A 277 -12.44 -30.13 -4.87
C SER A 277 -13.22 -29.05 -4.13
N LYS A 278 -12.61 -27.88 -3.94
CA LYS A 278 -13.21 -26.73 -3.27
C LYS A 278 -12.99 -25.47 -4.10
N ASP A 279 -13.91 -24.53 -3.97
CA ASP A 279 -13.78 -23.20 -4.54
C ASP A 279 -13.17 -22.23 -3.51
N PHE A 280 -12.63 -21.10 -3.95
CA PHE A 280 -11.88 -20.18 -3.08
C PHE A 280 -12.46 -18.76 -3.12
N GLU A 281 -12.39 -18.09 -1.97
CA GLU A 281 -12.86 -16.72 -1.80
C GLU A 281 -11.80 -15.86 -1.10
N LEU A 282 -11.39 -14.76 -1.74
CA LEU A 282 -10.40 -13.81 -1.22
C LEU A 282 -11.09 -12.64 -0.49
N LYS A 283 -10.97 -12.61 0.84
CA LYS A 283 -11.54 -11.56 1.71
C LYS A 283 -10.45 -10.63 2.28
N LEU A 284 -10.51 -9.35 1.91
CA LEU A 284 -9.70 -8.30 2.54
C LEU A 284 -10.20 -8.01 3.97
N THR A 285 -9.28 -7.85 4.92
CA THR A 285 -9.57 -7.30 6.26
C THR A 285 -8.56 -6.22 6.59
N ILE A 286 -9.00 -4.96 6.58
CA ILE A 286 -8.15 -3.78 6.85
C ILE A 286 -7.76 -3.76 8.33
N HIS A 287 -6.49 -3.47 8.63
CA HIS A 287 -6.00 -3.45 10.01
C HIS A 287 -6.60 -2.26 10.79
N THR A 288 -7.04 -2.48 12.03
CA THR A 288 -7.85 -1.52 12.80
C THR A 288 -7.23 -0.13 13.00
N VAL A 289 -5.91 0.02 12.89
CA VAL A 289 -5.25 1.34 12.91
C VAL A 289 -5.48 2.11 11.61
N ILE A 290 -5.47 1.43 10.47
CA ILE A 290 -5.69 1.97 9.12
C ILE A 290 -7.15 2.38 8.93
N GLU A 291 -8.09 1.52 9.36
CA GLU A 291 -9.52 1.82 9.41
C GLU A 291 -9.80 3.10 10.24
N LYS A 292 -9.20 3.21 11.43
CA LYS A 292 -9.35 4.38 12.31
C LYS A 292 -8.72 5.63 11.73
N LEU A 293 -7.62 5.52 10.98
CA LEU A 293 -7.01 6.63 10.24
C LEU A 293 -7.88 7.16 9.09
N SER A 294 -8.68 6.32 8.44
CA SER A 294 -9.62 6.78 7.41
C SER A 294 -10.74 7.65 8.00
N ASN A 295 -11.36 7.18 9.09
CA ASN A 295 -12.69 7.67 9.49
C ASN A 295 -12.79 8.25 10.91
N GLN A 296 -11.83 8.02 11.81
CA GLN A 296 -11.94 8.35 13.25
C GLN A 296 -10.89 9.35 13.76
N VAL A 297 -10.01 9.86 12.89
CA VAL A 297 -9.03 10.89 13.27
C VAL A 297 -9.58 12.28 12.93
N GLU A 298 -9.77 13.14 13.94
CA GLU A 298 -10.33 14.49 13.74
C GLU A 298 -9.26 15.59 13.60
N ASP A 299 -8.05 15.36 14.13
CA ASP A 299 -6.89 16.26 14.07
C ASP A 299 -5.60 15.54 13.57
N PHE A 300 -4.68 16.29 12.95
CA PHE A 300 -3.36 15.77 12.56
C PHE A 300 -2.35 15.83 13.74
N GLY A 301 -2.74 16.45 14.84
CA GLY A 301 -1.88 17.02 15.86
C GLY A 301 -2.37 18.40 16.29
N GLN A 302 -1.70 18.97 17.29
CA GLN A 302 -2.10 20.20 17.98
C GLN A 302 -0.92 21.16 18.12
N ILE A 303 -1.17 22.46 18.00
CA ILE A 303 -0.13 23.49 18.11
C ILE A 303 -0.02 23.99 19.55
N LYS A 304 1.14 23.75 20.15
CA LYS A 304 1.43 24.07 21.55
C LYS A 304 2.29 25.31 21.61
N ILE A 305 1.65 26.44 21.92
CA ILE A 305 2.33 27.69 22.27
C ILE A 305 2.92 27.52 23.67
N SER A 306 4.25 27.53 23.78
CA SER A 306 4.92 27.68 25.07
C SER A 306 5.30 29.15 25.27
N GLU A 307 4.63 29.82 26.21
CA GLU A 307 4.99 31.15 26.67
C GLU A 307 6.24 31.08 27.57
N CYS A 308 7.18 31.99 27.37
CA CYS A 308 8.37 32.16 28.19
C CYS A 308 8.43 33.60 28.72
N SER A 309 8.91 33.77 29.95
CA SER A 309 9.28 35.08 30.48
C SER A 309 10.35 35.71 29.58
N THR A 310 10.07 36.87 28.99
CA THR A 310 10.99 37.55 28.09
C THR A 310 12.26 37.97 28.85
N LYS A 311 13.46 37.63 28.35
CA LYS A 311 14.74 38.05 28.95
C LYS A 311 15.12 39.51 28.65
N LEU A 312 14.13 40.41 28.58
CA LEU A 312 14.32 41.87 28.50
C LEU A 312 14.50 42.47 29.90
N ALA A 313 15.64 42.16 30.51
CA ALA A 313 16.14 42.95 31.63
C ALA A 313 16.85 44.21 31.09
N ILE A 314 16.74 45.31 31.81
CA ILE A 314 17.80 46.34 31.82
C ILE A 314 18.98 45.67 32.56
N ARG A 315 20.08 45.36 31.86
CA ARG A 315 20.81 44.11 32.11
C ARG A 315 22.22 44.18 32.71
N GLU A 316 22.38 43.42 33.80
CA GLU A 316 23.62 42.84 34.33
C GLU A 316 23.63 41.27 34.00
N LYS A 317 24.77 40.54 33.91
CA LYS A 317 25.03 39.37 32.96
C LYS A 317 24.85 37.92 33.55
N LYS A 318 24.96 36.70 32.91
CA LYS A 318 25.48 36.15 31.60
C LYS A 318 24.72 34.88 30.97
N ILE A 319 25.32 33.65 30.78
CA ILE A 319 25.08 32.51 29.78
C ILE A 319 25.73 31.14 30.28
N ASP A 320 25.61 29.82 29.88
CA ASP A 320 24.71 28.76 29.22
C ASP A 320 25.40 27.32 29.38
N GLN A 321 25.34 26.10 28.71
CA GLN A 321 24.75 25.25 27.57
C GLN A 321 25.28 23.72 27.73
N ALA A 322 25.18 22.53 27.03
CA ALA A 322 24.56 21.70 25.89
C ALA A 322 25.02 20.14 26.03
N GLN A 323 24.91 18.99 25.24
CA GLN A 323 24.27 18.36 23.99
C GLN A 323 24.56 16.78 23.74
N ILE A 324 23.98 16.04 22.71
CA ILE A 324 24.33 14.68 22.01
C ILE A 324 23.83 13.28 22.63
N GLY A 325 23.67 12.01 22.07
CA GLY A 325 23.81 11.13 20.80
C GLY A 325 23.34 9.60 21.04
N ILE A 326 23.46 8.39 20.33
CA ILE A 326 23.69 7.68 18.97
C ILE A 326 23.80 6.06 19.20
N ASN A 327 23.72 4.88 18.46
CA ASN A 327 23.53 4.12 17.10
C ASN A 327 23.24 2.52 17.33
N VAL A 328 23.25 1.36 16.54
CA VAL A 328 23.07 0.68 15.14
C VAL A 328 23.54 -0.89 15.16
N LEU A 329 23.32 -2.06 14.40
CA LEU A 329 22.55 -2.78 13.26
C LEU A 329 22.74 -4.41 13.17
N THR A 330 22.15 -5.23 12.20
CA THR A 330 22.54 -6.59 11.50
C THR A 330 21.52 -7.82 11.29
N SER A 331 21.90 -9.00 10.64
CA SER A 331 21.02 -10.07 9.95
C SER A 331 21.46 -11.60 9.89
N SER A 332 20.65 -12.57 9.33
CA SER A 332 20.91 -14.05 9.06
C SER A 332 19.87 -14.70 8.06
N ASN A 333 19.67 -16.00 7.64
CA ASN A 333 20.12 -17.43 7.91
C ASN A 333 19.74 -18.47 6.74
N ILE A 334 20.05 -19.80 6.79
CA ILE A 334 19.85 -20.87 5.72
C ILE A 334 18.49 -21.66 5.68
N SER A 335 17.71 -21.71 6.76
CA SER A 335 16.64 -22.72 7.05
C SER A 335 15.46 -22.91 6.06
N ASN A 336 15.45 -22.22 4.91
CA ASN A 336 14.23 -21.89 4.18
C ASN A 336 14.05 -22.65 2.84
N ILE A 337 14.94 -23.58 2.50
CA ILE A 337 14.88 -24.36 1.25
C ILE A 337 13.66 -25.29 1.25
N LYS A 338 12.83 -25.19 0.19
CA LYS A 338 11.73 -26.09 -0.16
C LYS A 338 11.82 -26.40 -1.66
N LEU A 339 11.45 -27.60 -2.07
CA LEU A 339 11.16 -27.90 -3.47
C LEU A 339 9.67 -27.63 -3.77
N GLN A 340 9.37 -27.45 -5.06
CA GLN A 340 8.02 -27.42 -5.61
C GLN A 340 8.07 -28.18 -6.94
N LEU A 341 7.17 -29.15 -7.13
CA LEU A 341 7.03 -29.83 -8.41
C LEU A 341 6.56 -28.83 -9.48
N ILE A 342 7.34 -28.70 -10.56
CA ILE A 342 7.01 -27.82 -11.68
C ILE A 342 6.17 -28.57 -12.71
N LYS A 343 6.57 -29.79 -13.06
CA LYS A 343 5.87 -30.68 -13.99
C LYS A 343 6.32 -32.13 -13.79
N ALA A 344 5.41 -33.07 -14.04
CA ALA A 344 5.70 -34.49 -14.22
C ALA A 344 4.98 -34.97 -15.50
N PHE A 345 5.53 -35.97 -16.18
CA PHE A 345 4.95 -36.57 -17.39
C PHE A 345 5.41 -38.03 -17.52
N GLN A 346 4.58 -38.87 -18.13
CA GLN A 346 4.94 -40.26 -18.42
C GLN A 346 5.85 -40.30 -19.65
N MET A 347 7.01 -40.96 -19.53
CA MET A 347 7.91 -41.13 -20.67
C MET A 347 7.41 -42.21 -21.64
N THR A 348 7.58 -41.93 -22.93
CA THR A 348 7.31 -42.82 -24.07
C THR A 348 8.42 -42.70 -25.12
N SER A 349 8.81 -43.80 -25.77
CA SER A 349 9.69 -43.83 -26.96
C SER A 349 8.87 -44.17 -28.20
N VAL A 350 9.41 -43.89 -29.40
CA VAL A 350 8.84 -44.34 -30.69
C VAL A 350 8.82 -45.88 -30.79
N TYR A 351 9.61 -46.57 -29.97
CA TYR A 351 9.60 -48.03 -29.85
C TYR A 351 8.54 -48.51 -28.86
N GLU A 352 7.29 -48.59 -29.34
CA GLU A 352 6.24 -49.33 -28.65
C GLU A 352 6.75 -50.74 -28.25
N HIS A 353 6.51 -51.12 -27.00
CA HIS A 353 7.03 -52.32 -26.31
C HIS A 353 8.53 -52.34 -25.88
N ASP A 354 9.25 -51.21 -25.84
CA ASP A 354 10.57 -51.13 -25.17
C ASP A 354 10.43 -50.66 -23.71
N GLU A 355 10.96 -51.40 -22.72
CA GLU A 355 11.03 -50.92 -21.33
C GLU A 355 12.06 -49.79 -21.20
N LEU A 356 11.65 -48.62 -20.70
CA LEU A 356 12.54 -47.47 -20.52
C LEU A 356 13.40 -47.63 -19.26
N ASN A 357 14.72 -47.60 -19.43
CA ASN A 357 15.73 -47.74 -18.38
C ASN A 357 16.61 -46.48 -18.34
N ILE A 358 16.07 -45.37 -17.82
CA ILE A 358 16.82 -44.10 -17.79
C ILE A 358 17.99 -44.20 -16.82
N SER A 359 19.17 -43.83 -17.31
CA SER A 359 20.45 -43.90 -16.60
C SER A 359 20.99 -42.52 -16.21
N SER A 360 20.62 -41.45 -16.90
CA SER A 360 21.02 -40.06 -16.61
C SER A 360 20.07 -39.10 -17.33
N CYS A 361 19.92 -37.86 -16.83
CA CYS A 361 19.15 -36.79 -17.46
C CYS A 361 19.91 -35.46 -17.36
N ILE A 362 19.74 -34.58 -18.34
CA ILE A 362 20.25 -33.20 -18.33
C ILE A 362 19.23 -32.24 -18.96
N ILE A 363 19.34 -30.94 -18.64
CA ILE A 363 18.72 -29.87 -19.44
C ILE A 363 19.75 -29.37 -20.45
N LEU A 364 19.34 -29.28 -21.72
CA LEU A 364 20.16 -28.74 -22.81
C LEU A 364 20.14 -27.20 -22.83
N PRO A 365 21.16 -26.55 -23.43
CA PRO A 365 21.22 -25.09 -23.58
C PRO A 365 20.02 -24.41 -24.27
N ASN A 366 19.19 -25.17 -25.01
CA ASN A 366 17.95 -24.71 -25.63
C ASN A 366 16.70 -24.84 -24.70
N GLY A 367 16.85 -25.41 -23.51
CA GLY A 367 15.79 -25.68 -22.54
C GLY A 367 15.12 -27.05 -22.67
N ASN A 368 15.45 -27.86 -23.69
CA ASN A 368 14.92 -29.22 -23.84
C ASN A 368 15.56 -30.18 -22.83
N LEU A 369 14.87 -31.29 -22.57
CA LEU A 369 15.33 -32.34 -21.67
C LEU A 369 15.96 -33.46 -22.49
N LEU A 370 17.17 -33.89 -22.14
CA LEU A 370 17.84 -35.02 -22.79
C LEU A 370 18.12 -36.12 -21.77
N MET A 371 17.73 -37.35 -22.09
CA MET A 371 17.88 -38.50 -21.19
C MET A 371 18.63 -39.65 -21.85
N ALA A 372 19.49 -40.31 -21.08
CA ALA A 372 20.19 -41.53 -21.49
C ALA A 372 19.32 -42.75 -21.19
N ASN A 373 18.99 -43.54 -22.22
CA ASN A 373 18.21 -44.76 -22.06
C ASN A 373 19.12 -45.99 -22.21
N ASP A 374 19.46 -46.65 -21.09
CA ASP A 374 20.33 -47.83 -21.03
C ASP A 374 19.57 -49.12 -21.42
N THR A 375 19.05 -49.14 -22.65
CA THR A 375 18.44 -50.35 -23.25
C THR A 375 19.36 -50.96 -24.30
N THR A 376 19.00 -52.13 -24.80
CA THR A 376 19.76 -52.84 -25.85
C THR A 376 19.81 -52.10 -27.19
N ARG A 377 19.02 -51.03 -27.41
CA ARG A 377 18.91 -50.34 -28.69
C ARG A 377 19.80 -49.09 -28.83
N ASN A 378 20.54 -48.69 -27.78
CA ASN A 378 21.55 -47.62 -27.82
C ASN A 378 21.01 -46.25 -28.30
N TYR A 379 20.09 -45.62 -27.55
CA TYR A 379 19.55 -44.30 -27.89
C TYR A 379 19.45 -43.34 -26.70
N LEU A 380 19.58 -42.04 -26.97
CA LEU A 380 19.14 -40.96 -26.08
C LEU A 380 17.70 -40.57 -26.45
N ILE A 381 16.99 -39.89 -25.56
CA ILE A 381 15.65 -39.36 -25.82
C ILE A 381 15.63 -37.86 -25.52
N GLU A 382 15.22 -37.05 -26.50
CA GLU A 382 14.96 -35.61 -26.31
C GLU A 382 13.47 -35.34 -26.13
N TYR A 383 13.11 -34.60 -25.07
CA TYR A 383 11.77 -34.06 -24.82
C TYR A 383 11.79 -32.53 -24.81
N SER A 384 10.65 -31.93 -25.15
CA SER A 384 10.45 -30.48 -24.98
C SER A 384 10.43 -30.10 -23.49
N ASN A 385 10.62 -28.81 -23.19
CA ASN A 385 10.33 -28.28 -21.86
C ASN A 385 8.83 -28.41 -21.46
N ALA A 386 7.94 -28.69 -22.42
CA ALA A 386 6.55 -29.03 -22.20
C ALA A 386 6.30 -30.55 -22.06
N GLY A 387 7.34 -31.39 -22.06
CA GLY A 387 7.23 -32.84 -21.84
C GLY A 387 6.81 -33.65 -23.06
N ASP A 388 6.73 -33.02 -24.25
CA ASP A 388 6.44 -33.72 -25.51
C ASP A 388 7.68 -34.48 -25.98
N HIS A 389 7.53 -35.70 -26.48
CA HIS A 389 8.63 -36.42 -27.14
C HIS A 389 9.02 -35.71 -28.43
N ILE A 390 10.31 -35.40 -28.61
CA ILE A 390 10.84 -34.76 -29.83
C ILE A 390 11.47 -35.81 -30.75
N ARG A 391 12.38 -36.63 -30.23
CA ARG A 391 13.10 -37.66 -31.00
C ARG A 391 13.88 -38.64 -30.12
N ASP A 392 13.94 -39.88 -30.60
CA ASP A 392 14.93 -40.86 -30.17
C ASP A 392 16.21 -40.69 -31.02
N ILE A 393 17.37 -40.66 -30.37
CA ILE A 393 18.67 -40.26 -30.95
C ILE A 393 19.63 -41.46 -30.89
N PRO A 394 19.94 -42.12 -32.03
CA PRO A 394 20.85 -43.26 -32.06
C PRO A 394 22.28 -42.88 -31.65
N VAL A 395 22.91 -43.69 -30.81
CA VAL A 395 24.27 -43.47 -30.29
C VAL A 395 25.14 -44.74 -30.32
N SER A 396 26.45 -44.59 -30.14
CA SER A 396 27.46 -45.64 -30.41
C SER A 396 27.52 -46.81 -29.42
N GLY A 397 26.62 -46.86 -28.44
CA GLY A 397 26.59 -47.86 -27.36
C GLY A 397 25.50 -47.51 -26.33
N ARG A 398 25.39 -48.27 -25.25
CA ARG A 398 24.39 -48.01 -24.20
C ARG A 398 24.75 -46.77 -23.40
N PRO A 399 23.99 -45.68 -23.47
CA PRO A 399 24.35 -44.43 -22.82
C PRO A 399 24.15 -44.55 -21.30
N TYR A 400 25.15 -44.10 -20.54
CA TYR A 400 25.20 -44.33 -19.09
C TYR A 400 25.21 -43.04 -18.26
N ASP A 401 25.80 -41.97 -18.81
CA ASP A 401 25.82 -40.63 -18.22
C ASP A 401 26.09 -39.55 -19.28
N ILE A 402 25.54 -38.36 -19.07
CA ILE A 402 25.64 -37.20 -19.98
C ILE A 402 26.06 -35.95 -19.19
N ALA A 403 26.94 -35.12 -19.76
CA ALA A 403 27.20 -33.79 -19.23
C ALA A 403 27.24 -32.71 -20.34
N VAL A 404 26.77 -31.51 -20.01
CA VAL A 404 26.90 -30.32 -20.87
C VAL A 404 28.34 -29.81 -20.80
N ILE A 405 28.95 -29.53 -21.95
CA ILE A 405 30.29 -28.91 -22.02
C ILE A 405 30.13 -27.39 -22.11
N ASP A 406 29.36 -26.93 -23.10
CA ASP A 406 29.07 -25.53 -23.39
C ASP A 406 27.71 -25.41 -24.12
N LEU A 407 27.47 -24.33 -24.86
CA LEU A 407 26.20 -24.11 -25.57
C LEU A 407 25.99 -25.08 -26.75
N ASP A 408 27.07 -25.50 -27.39
CA ASP A 408 27.05 -26.22 -28.67
C ASP A 408 27.46 -27.69 -28.53
N HIS A 409 28.04 -28.11 -27.39
CA HIS A 409 28.53 -29.48 -27.20
C HIS A 409 28.09 -30.14 -25.88
N ILE A 410 27.76 -31.43 -25.96
CA ILE A 410 27.56 -32.35 -24.82
C ILE A 410 28.57 -33.51 -24.89
N VAL A 411 28.87 -34.14 -23.75
CA VAL A 411 29.61 -35.41 -23.68
C VAL A 411 28.71 -36.55 -23.22
N VAL A 412 28.82 -37.70 -23.86
CA VAL A 412 28.11 -38.95 -23.54
C VAL A 412 29.13 -40.05 -23.18
N THR A 413 28.86 -40.76 -22.10
CA THR A 413 29.55 -41.99 -21.68
C THR A 413 28.71 -43.21 -22.03
N TYR A 414 29.37 -44.36 -22.25
CA TYR A 414 28.68 -45.61 -22.54
C TYR A 414 29.15 -46.72 -21.61
N GLY A 415 28.20 -47.40 -20.97
CA GLY A 415 28.45 -48.33 -19.87
C GLY A 415 29.45 -49.42 -20.22
N ASP A 416 30.47 -49.60 -19.37
CA ASP A 416 31.59 -50.54 -19.55
C ASP A 416 32.43 -50.39 -20.85
N THR A 417 32.25 -49.31 -21.61
CA THR A 417 33.05 -49.02 -22.81
C THR A 417 34.29 -48.18 -22.53
N TYR A 418 35.30 -48.30 -23.39
CA TYR A 418 36.57 -47.59 -23.29
C TYR A 418 36.61 -46.29 -24.12
N PHE A 419 35.48 -45.58 -24.24
CA PHE A 419 35.44 -44.29 -24.94
C PHE A 419 34.33 -43.36 -24.41
N VAL A 420 34.47 -42.07 -24.67
CA VAL A 420 33.38 -41.08 -24.58
C VAL A 420 33.21 -40.39 -25.92
N GLU A 421 32.02 -39.87 -26.19
CA GLU A 421 31.73 -39.10 -27.39
C GLU A 421 31.29 -37.69 -27.06
N ILE A 422 31.78 -36.73 -27.85
CA ILE A 422 31.30 -35.35 -27.85
C ILE A 422 30.36 -35.20 -29.04
N LEU A 423 29.12 -34.78 -28.75
CA LEU A 423 28.04 -34.61 -29.70
C LEU A 423 27.65 -33.13 -29.75
N HIS A 424 27.31 -32.63 -30.94
CA HIS A 424 26.81 -31.26 -31.12
C HIS A 424 25.35 -31.15 -30.66
N THR A 425 25.05 -30.22 -29.74
CA THR A 425 23.77 -30.06 -29.01
C THR A 425 22.52 -30.09 -29.90
N ASN A 426 22.56 -29.48 -31.09
CA ASN A 426 21.36 -29.31 -31.91
C ASN A 426 21.11 -30.47 -32.89
N THR A 427 22.17 -31.17 -33.31
CA THR A 427 22.13 -32.20 -34.36
C THR A 427 22.43 -33.61 -33.86
N PHE A 428 23.03 -33.73 -32.67
CA PHE A 428 23.53 -34.98 -32.08
C PHE A 428 24.54 -35.75 -32.93
N ASN A 429 25.14 -35.10 -33.93
CA ASN A 429 26.27 -35.66 -34.67
C ASN A 429 27.46 -35.84 -33.72
N VAL A 430 28.08 -37.03 -33.73
CA VAL A 430 29.34 -37.29 -33.03
C VAL A 430 30.46 -36.52 -33.74
N GLU A 431 30.90 -35.42 -33.15
CA GLU A 431 32.04 -34.66 -33.65
C GLU A 431 33.37 -35.29 -33.24
N LYS A 432 33.37 -35.99 -32.10
CA LYS A 432 34.60 -36.57 -31.54
C LYS A 432 34.36 -37.81 -30.71
N LYS A 433 35.17 -38.85 -30.93
CA LYS A 433 35.24 -40.07 -30.12
C LYS A 433 36.60 -40.12 -29.43
N ILE A 434 36.61 -40.05 -28.09
CA ILE A 434 37.82 -40.01 -27.26
C ILE A 434 38.01 -41.38 -26.61
N SER A 435 39.06 -42.10 -27.01
CA SER A 435 39.42 -43.40 -26.41
C SER A 435 40.05 -43.23 -25.03
N LEU A 436 39.61 -44.04 -24.07
CA LEU A 436 40.04 -44.05 -22.67
C LEU A 436 40.93 -45.25 -22.35
N ARG A 437 41.65 -45.18 -21.21
CA ARG A 437 42.50 -46.29 -20.73
C ARG A 437 41.80 -47.28 -19.79
N LYS A 438 40.53 -47.02 -19.46
CA LYS A 438 39.63 -47.86 -18.63
C LYS A 438 38.19 -47.62 -19.09
N SER A 439 37.23 -48.42 -18.63
CA SER A 439 35.83 -48.16 -18.93
C SER A 439 35.34 -46.83 -18.32
N CYS A 440 34.40 -46.14 -18.96
CA CYS A 440 33.70 -45.00 -18.37
C CYS A 440 32.48 -45.44 -17.56
N LEU A 441 32.24 -44.73 -16.46
CA LEU A 441 30.96 -44.65 -15.77
C LEU A 441 30.52 -43.18 -15.90
N GLY A 442 30.25 -42.46 -14.82
CA GLY A 442 29.81 -41.07 -14.91
C GLY A 442 30.83 -40.06 -15.48
N VAL A 443 30.34 -38.88 -15.89
CA VAL A 443 31.15 -37.79 -16.44
C VAL A 443 30.68 -36.42 -15.95
N SER A 444 31.61 -35.50 -15.70
CA SER A 444 31.30 -34.08 -15.50
C SER A 444 32.34 -33.17 -16.17
N HIS A 445 31.95 -31.92 -16.44
CA HIS A 445 32.80 -30.89 -17.05
C HIS A 445 33.06 -29.73 -16.07
N ALA A 446 34.32 -29.27 -15.99
CA ALA A 446 34.68 -28.00 -15.36
C ALA A 446 36.02 -27.50 -15.89
N ASP A 447 36.19 -26.17 -16.04
CA ASP A 447 37.46 -25.53 -16.39
C ASP A 447 38.14 -26.15 -17.64
N GLY A 448 37.35 -26.39 -18.70
CA GLY A 448 37.81 -26.97 -19.98
C GLY A 448 38.27 -28.43 -19.90
N LYS A 449 37.94 -29.13 -18.81
CA LYS A 449 38.38 -30.51 -18.52
C LYS A 449 37.18 -31.43 -18.28
N LEU A 450 37.27 -32.63 -18.82
CA LEU A 450 36.33 -33.72 -18.57
C LEU A 450 36.87 -34.60 -17.43
N TYR A 451 36.02 -34.82 -16.43
CA TYR A 451 36.27 -35.68 -15.29
C TYR A 451 35.42 -36.94 -15.45
N VAL A 452 36.03 -38.03 -15.90
CA VAL A 452 35.33 -39.31 -16.16
C VAL A 452 35.65 -40.27 -15.02
N VAL A 453 34.64 -40.69 -14.26
CA VAL A 453 34.83 -41.63 -13.14
C VAL A 453 34.81 -43.08 -13.62
N HIS A 454 35.64 -43.89 -12.98
CA HIS A 454 35.74 -45.33 -13.17
C HIS A 454 36.12 -45.95 -11.82
N GLY A 455 35.13 -46.32 -10.99
CA GLY A 455 35.24 -47.21 -9.82
C GLY A 455 36.31 -46.89 -8.77
N ARG A 456 37.58 -47.09 -9.15
CA ARG A 456 38.83 -46.92 -8.39
C ARG A 456 39.63 -45.65 -8.76
N SER A 457 39.13 -44.81 -9.69
CA SER A 457 39.84 -43.63 -10.21
C SER A 457 38.97 -42.69 -11.03
N ILE A 458 39.33 -41.40 -11.05
CA ILE A 458 38.78 -40.40 -11.98
C ILE A 458 39.87 -40.05 -13.01
N GLN A 459 39.57 -40.20 -14.29
CA GLN A 459 40.43 -39.74 -15.39
C GLN A 459 40.11 -38.27 -15.68
N VAL A 460 41.14 -37.42 -15.75
CA VAL A 460 41.00 -36.01 -16.13
C VAL A 460 41.57 -35.84 -17.53
N LEU A 461 40.74 -35.39 -18.45
CA LEU A 461 41.06 -35.20 -19.87
C LEU A 461 40.85 -33.73 -20.23
N ASP A 462 41.62 -33.21 -21.20
CA ASP A 462 41.21 -32.00 -21.91
C ASP A 462 40.25 -32.35 -23.07
N LEU A 463 39.55 -31.34 -23.59
CA LEU A 463 38.68 -31.49 -24.78
C LEU A 463 39.45 -31.89 -26.06
N SER A 464 40.80 -31.86 -26.05
CA SER A 464 41.59 -32.44 -27.14
C SER A 464 41.54 -33.98 -27.14
N GLY A 465 41.15 -34.60 -26.02
CA GLY A 465 41.15 -36.06 -25.79
C GLY A 465 42.44 -36.55 -25.11
N ARG A 466 43.31 -35.63 -24.68
CA ARG A 466 44.56 -35.96 -23.99
C ARG A 466 44.30 -36.08 -22.50
N GLN A 467 44.61 -37.26 -21.96
CA GLN A 467 44.59 -37.52 -20.51
C GLN A 467 45.66 -36.67 -19.82
N LEU A 468 45.22 -35.74 -18.97
CA LEU A 468 46.07 -34.82 -18.21
C LEU A 468 46.59 -35.49 -16.93
N THR A 469 45.72 -36.16 -16.19
CA THR A 469 46.06 -36.86 -14.94
C THR A 469 45.03 -37.96 -14.63
N THR A 470 45.22 -38.68 -13.53
CA THR A 470 44.25 -39.65 -13.01
C THR A 470 44.31 -39.67 -11.49
N MET A 471 43.23 -39.21 -10.87
CA MET A 471 43.04 -39.24 -9.42
C MET A 471 42.61 -40.65 -9.00
N LYS A 472 42.97 -41.06 -7.79
CA LYS A 472 42.41 -42.27 -7.16
C LYS A 472 41.15 -41.85 -6.40
N THR A 473 40.09 -42.64 -6.50
CA THR A 473 38.95 -42.54 -5.58
C THR A 473 39.29 -43.28 -4.29
N VAL A 474 38.69 -42.87 -3.17
CA VAL A 474 38.85 -43.54 -1.88
C VAL A 474 38.13 -44.90 -1.92
N SER A 475 36.95 -44.93 -2.55
CA SER A 475 36.22 -46.16 -2.86
C SER A 475 36.74 -46.88 -4.10
N LEU A 476 36.37 -48.18 -4.21
CA LEU A 476 36.49 -49.00 -5.41
C LEU A 476 35.24 -49.02 -6.28
N SER A 477 34.15 -48.36 -5.84
CA SER A 477 32.81 -48.43 -6.41
C SER A 477 32.28 -47.09 -6.90
N ALA A 478 33.13 -46.09 -7.13
CA ALA A 478 32.69 -44.77 -7.57
C ALA A 478 31.99 -44.81 -8.95
N THR A 479 30.74 -44.34 -9.03
CA THR A 479 29.88 -44.46 -10.23
C THR A 479 29.48 -43.13 -10.86
N ARG A 480 29.04 -42.15 -10.07
CA ARG A 480 28.61 -40.83 -10.54
C ARG A 480 29.59 -39.76 -10.11
N ILE A 481 29.61 -38.65 -10.85
CA ILE A 481 30.52 -37.52 -10.59
C ILE A 481 29.86 -36.21 -11.02
N THR A 482 29.97 -35.18 -10.17
CA THR A 482 29.52 -33.82 -10.49
C THR A 482 30.55 -32.78 -10.03
N THR A 483 30.49 -31.59 -10.60
CA THR A 483 31.43 -30.48 -10.35
C THR A 483 30.69 -29.21 -9.94
N SER A 484 31.14 -28.59 -8.85
CA SER A 484 30.73 -27.22 -8.49
C SER A 484 31.94 -26.42 -8.02
N ASN A 485 32.12 -25.24 -8.62
CA ASN A 485 33.25 -24.34 -8.44
C ASN A 485 34.61 -25.07 -8.44
N ASP A 486 35.32 -25.12 -7.31
CA ASP A 486 36.65 -25.71 -7.13
C ASP A 486 36.63 -27.17 -6.61
N LYS A 487 35.46 -27.82 -6.65
CA LYS A 487 35.20 -29.12 -6.03
C LYS A 487 34.66 -30.15 -7.01
N ILE A 488 35.07 -31.39 -6.77
CA ILE A 488 34.51 -32.61 -7.36
C ILE A 488 33.70 -33.30 -6.26
N VAL A 489 32.57 -33.88 -6.64
CA VAL A 489 31.76 -34.75 -5.78
C VAL A 489 31.49 -36.05 -6.53
N TYR A 490 31.61 -37.20 -5.87
CA TYR A 490 31.34 -38.52 -6.47
C TYR A 490 30.57 -39.44 -5.52
N SER A 491 29.70 -40.29 -6.08
CA SER A 491 28.90 -41.25 -5.30
C SER A 491 29.59 -42.61 -5.18
N ASP A 492 29.42 -43.24 -4.02
CA ASP A 492 29.77 -44.64 -3.76
C ASP A 492 28.48 -45.42 -3.46
N TRP A 493 27.94 -46.05 -4.49
CA TRP A 493 26.69 -46.80 -4.41
C TRP A 493 26.75 -48.09 -3.57
N LYS A 494 27.95 -48.63 -3.29
CA LYS A 494 28.09 -49.91 -2.57
C LYS A 494 28.33 -49.76 -1.08
N ASN A 495 28.96 -48.67 -0.67
CA ASN A 495 29.13 -48.32 0.74
C ASN A 495 28.14 -47.24 1.19
N SER A 496 27.24 -46.81 0.29
CA SER A 496 26.18 -45.84 0.51
C SER A 496 26.68 -44.49 1.05
N LYS A 497 27.64 -43.91 0.33
CA LYS A 497 28.30 -42.65 0.68
C LYS A 497 28.40 -41.68 -0.50
N VAL A 498 28.64 -40.41 -0.18
CA VAL A 498 29.05 -39.39 -1.15
C VAL A 498 30.35 -38.73 -0.65
N HIS A 499 31.33 -38.61 -1.54
CA HIS A 499 32.64 -38.02 -1.24
C HIS A 499 32.82 -36.70 -1.98
N CYS A 500 33.31 -35.67 -1.29
CA CYS A 500 33.74 -34.42 -1.90
C CYS A 500 35.27 -34.29 -1.81
N CYS A 501 35.90 -33.84 -2.90
CA CYS A 501 37.33 -33.56 -2.97
C CYS A 501 37.64 -32.30 -3.78
N HIS A 502 38.81 -31.71 -3.56
CA HIS A 502 39.36 -30.67 -4.42
C HIS A 502 39.73 -31.22 -5.81
N LEU A 503 39.88 -30.34 -6.81
CA LEU A 503 40.29 -30.69 -8.19
C LEU A 503 41.67 -31.40 -8.31
N ASN A 504 42.46 -31.47 -7.24
CA ASN A 504 43.72 -32.22 -7.15
C ASN A 504 43.53 -33.67 -6.66
N GLY A 505 42.34 -34.03 -6.15
CA GLY A 505 42.01 -35.35 -5.59
C GLY A 505 42.12 -35.44 -4.06
N GLU A 506 42.41 -34.36 -3.34
CA GLU A 506 42.43 -34.32 -1.87
C GLU A 506 41.00 -34.27 -1.30
N GLU A 507 40.68 -35.20 -0.40
CA GLU A 507 39.35 -35.34 0.19
C GLU A 507 39.03 -34.20 1.17
N LEU A 508 37.84 -33.59 1.00
CA LEU A 508 37.32 -32.50 1.80
C LEU A 508 36.37 -33.00 2.89
N TRP A 509 35.42 -33.86 2.51
CA TRP A 509 34.48 -34.53 3.41
C TRP A 509 33.89 -35.78 2.75
N GLN A 510 33.49 -36.74 3.56
CA GLN A 510 32.54 -37.80 3.19
C GLN A 510 31.21 -37.53 3.89
N PHE A 511 30.10 -37.90 3.26
CA PHE A 511 28.76 -37.87 3.84
C PHE A 511 28.16 -39.28 3.84
N GLU A 512 27.62 -39.68 4.99
CA GLU A 512 26.90 -40.93 5.24
C GLU A 512 25.77 -40.65 6.26
N ASN A 513 24.60 -41.27 6.07
CA ASN A 513 23.42 -41.09 6.92
C ASN A 513 22.43 -42.25 6.67
N ASP A 514 21.60 -42.58 7.65
CA ASP A 514 20.57 -43.64 7.55
C ASP A 514 19.59 -43.42 6.38
N ASN A 515 19.46 -42.16 5.92
CA ASN A 515 18.60 -41.74 4.81
C ASN A 515 19.28 -41.81 3.42
N ILE A 516 20.51 -42.31 3.26
CA ILE A 516 21.13 -42.46 1.93
C ILE A 516 21.63 -43.89 1.75
N ASP A 517 20.85 -44.73 1.07
CA ASP A 517 21.24 -46.06 0.64
C ASP A 517 21.15 -46.21 -0.89
N PHE A 518 22.22 -46.73 -1.47
CA PHE A 518 22.42 -46.88 -2.92
C PHE A 518 22.27 -45.53 -3.69
N PRO A 519 23.18 -44.55 -3.49
CA PRO A 519 23.15 -43.28 -4.21
C PRO A 519 23.36 -43.45 -5.73
N THR A 520 22.27 -43.41 -6.49
CA THR A 520 22.21 -43.65 -7.95
C THR A 520 22.68 -42.47 -8.78
N ASP A 521 22.46 -41.24 -8.30
CA ASP A 521 22.84 -40.01 -9.00
C ASP A 521 23.06 -38.82 -8.05
N ILE A 522 23.85 -37.83 -8.50
CA ILE A 522 24.26 -36.65 -7.73
C ILE A 522 24.38 -35.39 -8.60
N THR A 523 23.97 -34.26 -8.06
CA THR A 523 24.08 -32.95 -8.72
C THR A 523 24.31 -31.85 -7.69
N ALA A 524 24.70 -30.62 -8.09
CA ALA A 524 25.17 -29.60 -7.15
C ALA A 524 24.79 -28.16 -7.54
N ASP A 525 24.44 -27.35 -6.54
CA ASP A 525 24.05 -25.94 -6.72
C ASP A 525 25.26 -24.98 -6.77
N ASP A 526 24.96 -23.71 -7.04
CA ASP A 526 25.92 -22.60 -7.15
C ASP A 526 26.61 -22.27 -5.81
N HIS A 527 25.98 -22.59 -4.69
CA HIS A 527 26.51 -22.43 -3.34
C HIS A 527 27.38 -23.62 -2.88
N ASN A 528 27.53 -24.65 -3.73
CA ASN A 528 28.20 -25.92 -3.47
C ASN A 528 27.45 -26.89 -2.55
N ASN A 529 26.14 -26.71 -2.38
CA ASN A 529 25.28 -27.73 -1.78
C ASN A 529 25.09 -28.88 -2.78
N VAL A 530 25.00 -30.12 -2.28
CA VAL A 530 24.94 -31.33 -3.11
C VAL A 530 23.59 -32.00 -2.92
N PHE A 531 22.90 -32.27 -4.02
CA PHE A 531 21.73 -33.14 -4.07
C PHE A 531 22.18 -34.59 -4.33
N VAL A 532 21.62 -35.53 -3.58
CA VAL A 532 21.92 -36.96 -3.66
C VAL A 532 20.61 -37.73 -3.80
N LEU A 533 20.52 -38.54 -4.85
CA LEU A 533 19.36 -39.40 -5.16
C LEU A 533 19.66 -40.84 -4.74
N SER A 534 18.76 -41.46 -3.99
CA SER A 534 18.95 -42.76 -3.33
C SER A 534 17.97 -43.80 -3.86
N TYR A 535 18.45 -44.84 -4.54
CA TYR A 535 17.60 -45.85 -5.19
C TYR A 535 16.92 -46.82 -4.23
N ILE A 536 17.62 -47.24 -3.16
CA ILE A 536 17.03 -48.15 -2.16
C ILE A 536 16.25 -47.37 -1.10
N SER A 537 16.72 -46.18 -0.71
CA SER A 537 15.97 -45.33 0.24
C SER A 537 14.82 -44.53 -0.37
N ASN A 538 14.53 -44.69 -1.67
CA ASN A 538 13.43 -44.02 -2.38
C ASN A 538 13.36 -42.51 -2.08
N ASN A 539 14.50 -41.79 -2.12
CA ASN A 539 14.56 -40.41 -1.64
C ASN A 539 15.59 -39.51 -2.34
N LEU A 540 15.43 -38.22 -2.10
CA LEU A 540 16.37 -37.16 -2.49
C LEU A 540 16.79 -36.38 -1.24
N THR A 541 18.09 -36.22 -1.01
CA THR A 541 18.65 -35.47 0.13
C THR A 541 19.62 -34.39 -0.33
N ILE A 542 19.47 -33.16 0.19
CA ILE A 542 20.46 -32.08 0.03
C ILE A 542 21.43 -32.06 1.21
N VAL A 543 22.72 -31.88 0.92
CA VAL A 543 23.83 -31.74 1.87
C VAL A 543 24.44 -30.34 1.71
N GLN A 544 24.69 -29.65 2.82
CA GLN A 544 25.29 -28.32 2.83
C GLN A 544 26.76 -28.37 2.35
N HIS A 545 27.25 -27.29 1.74
CA HIS A 545 28.61 -27.09 1.20
C HIS A 545 29.81 -27.51 2.09
N ASP A 546 29.62 -27.73 3.39
CA ASP A 546 30.64 -28.14 4.36
C ASP A 546 30.49 -29.59 4.87
N GLY A 547 29.52 -30.33 4.34
CA GLY A 547 29.25 -31.73 4.67
C GLY A 547 28.53 -31.97 6.01
N LYS A 548 28.22 -30.94 6.81
CA LYS A 548 27.77 -31.12 8.21
C LYS A 548 26.25 -31.16 8.40
N ASN A 549 25.51 -30.40 7.61
CA ASN A 549 24.05 -30.35 7.66
C ASN A 549 23.47 -31.00 6.41
N SER A 550 22.35 -31.70 6.56
CA SER A 550 21.58 -32.25 5.46
C SER A 550 20.08 -32.13 5.70
N LYS A 551 19.30 -32.29 4.63
CA LYS A 551 17.83 -32.31 4.66
C LYS A 551 17.32 -33.22 3.55
N THR A 552 16.54 -34.24 3.89
CA THR A 552 15.75 -34.99 2.90
C THR A 552 14.65 -34.08 2.34
N LEU A 553 14.52 -34.04 1.01
CA LEU A 553 13.66 -33.11 0.27
C LEU A 553 12.45 -33.80 -0.37
N LEU A 554 12.61 -35.05 -0.80
CA LEU A 554 11.57 -35.92 -1.37
C LEU A 554 11.79 -37.36 -0.88
N THR A 555 10.73 -38.14 -0.83
CA THR A 555 10.66 -39.50 -0.28
C THR A 555 9.70 -40.39 -1.09
N GLU A 556 9.64 -41.67 -0.76
CA GLU A 556 8.66 -42.62 -1.30
C GLU A 556 7.21 -42.10 -1.16
N SER A 557 6.90 -41.38 -0.07
CA SER A 557 5.57 -40.79 0.17
C SER A 557 5.26 -39.58 -0.72
N ASP A 558 6.27 -38.99 -1.35
CA ASP A 558 6.12 -37.97 -2.39
C ASP A 558 6.00 -38.59 -3.80
N GLY A 559 5.98 -39.93 -3.90
CA GLY A 559 5.85 -40.72 -5.13
C GLY A 559 7.18 -41.29 -5.66
N LEU A 560 8.30 -41.02 -5.01
CA LEU A 560 9.63 -41.29 -5.55
C LEU A 560 10.06 -42.76 -5.42
N LEU A 561 9.68 -43.60 -6.38
CA LEU A 561 9.95 -45.04 -6.39
C LEU A 561 11.13 -45.40 -7.32
N GLN A 562 12.12 -46.11 -6.76
CA GLN A 562 13.32 -46.61 -7.47
C GLN A 562 14.06 -45.56 -8.34
N PRO A 563 14.36 -44.36 -7.80
CA PRO A 563 14.80 -43.22 -8.61
C PRO A 563 16.22 -43.39 -9.17
N ARG A 564 16.39 -43.05 -10.46
CA ARG A 564 17.59 -43.44 -11.24
C ARG A 564 18.52 -42.30 -11.70
N ALA A 565 18.00 -41.09 -11.87
CA ALA A 565 18.74 -39.94 -12.39
C ALA A 565 18.25 -38.62 -11.74
N VAL A 566 19.15 -37.66 -11.52
CA VAL A 566 18.81 -36.31 -11.00
C VAL A 566 19.68 -35.21 -11.63
N PHE A 567 19.05 -34.12 -12.05
CA PHE A 567 19.76 -32.95 -12.58
C PHE A 567 19.27 -31.65 -11.96
N TYR A 568 20.20 -30.79 -11.52
CA TYR A 568 19.93 -29.42 -11.06
C TYR A 568 20.41 -28.42 -12.10
N ASP A 569 19.49 -27.66 -12.66
CA ASP A 569 19.81 -26.55 -13.55
C ASP A 569 20.20 -25.30 -12.74
N LYS A 570 21.47 -24.91 -12.86
CA LYS A 570 22.06 -23.70 -12.25
C LYS A 570 21.46 -22.40 -12.80
N GLY A 571 20.93 -22.41 -14.03
CA GLY A 571 20.27 -21.26 -14.65
C GLY A 571 18.91 -20.93 -14.01
N ASN A 572 18.00 -21.90 -13.99
CA ASN A 572 16.60 -21.70 -13.56
C ASN A 572 16.28 -22.24 -12.16
N ARG A 573 17.22 -22.94 -11.50
CA ARG A 573 17.06 -23.61 -10.19
C ARG A 573 16.05 -24.78 -10.19
N THR A 574 15.91 -25.44 -11.33
CA THR A 574 14.99 -26.55 -11.57
C THR A 574 15.65 -27.89 -11.22
N LEU A 575 14.86 -28.87 -10.78
CA LEU A 575 15.28 -30.27 -10.57
C LEU A 575 14.41 -31.24 -11.39
N ILE A 576 14.96 -32.38 -11.80
CA ILE A 576 14.32 -33.44 -12.61
C ILE A 576 14.65 -34.82 -12.05
N GLU A 577 13.72 -35.78 -12.09
CA GLU A 577 13.85 -37.18 -11.64
C GLU A 577 12.92 -38.15 -12.43
N ASN A 578 13.05 -39.48 -12.27
CA ASN A 578 12.29 -40.49 -13.03
C ASN A 578 12.04 -41.83 -12.29
N ILE A 579 10.94 -42.53 -12.63
CA ILE A 579 10.33 -43.73 -11.98
C ILE A 579 9.85 -44.74 -13.07
N ALA A 580 9.72 -46.04 -12.79
CA ALA A 580 9.29 -47.07 -13.77
C ALA A 580 8.42 -48.22 -13.20
N ILE A 581 7.58 -48.85 -14.05
CA ILE A 581 6.66 -49.99 -13.76
C ILE A 581 6.54 -50.88 -15.02
N SER A 582 6.35 -52.21 -14.90
CA SER A 582 6.14 -53.11 -16.08
C SER A 582 5.11 -54.24 -15.87
N GLN A 583 4.79 -54.98 -16.95
CA GLN A 583 3.72 -55.99 -17.00
C GLN A 583 4.25 -57.43 -17.16
N VAL A 584 4.11 -58.23 -16.12
CA VAL A 584 4.15 -59.71 -16.12
C VAL A 584 3.23 -60.24 -15.02
N CYS A 585 2.92 -61.54 -15.00
CA CYS A 585 2.21 -62.15 -13.88
C CYS A 585 3.06 -62.05 -12.60
N GLU A 586 2.71 -61.14 -11.68
CA GLU A 586 3.48 -60.77 -10.47
C GLU A 586 3.95 -61.97 -9.61
N HIS A 587 3.26 -63.10 -9.68
CA HIS A 587 3.61 -64.31 -8.94
C HIS A 587 4.60 -65.23 -9.65
N HIS A 588 4.70 -65.19 -10.98
CA HIS A 588 5.29 -66.28 -11.78
C HIS A 588 6.08 -65.84 -13.02
N GLY A 589 5.94 -64.60 -13.51
CA GLY A 589 6.61 -64.12 -14.74
C GLY A 589 6.00 -64.62 -16.07
N GLU A 590 5.04 -65.53 -16.03
CA GLU A 590 4.50 -66.25 -17.19
C GLU A 590 3.31 -65.56 -17.89
N ASN A 591 3.14 -65.84 -19.19
CA ASN A 591 2.04 -65.35 -20.03
C ASN A 591 0.65 -65.79 -19.53
N LEU A 592 -0.35 -64.91 -19.71
CA LEU A 592 -1.76 -65.15 -19.34
C LEU A 592 -2.52 -65.79 -20.52
N GLU A 593 -3.01 -67.02 -20.34
CA GLU A 593 -3.58 -67.84 -21.44
C GLU A 593 -4.96 -68.46 -21.14
N TRP A 594 -5.41 -68.40 -19.88
CA TRP A 594 -6.61 -69.07 -19.39
C TRP A 594 -7.54 -68.09 -18.67
N PHE A 595 -8.85 -68.38 -18.62
CA PHE A 595 -9.83 -67.53 -17.94
C PHE A 595 -10.72 -68.36 -17.01
N CYS A 596 -10.96 -67.87 -15.79
CA CYS A 596 -11.86 -68.49 -14.81
C CYS A 596 -13.19 -67.73 -14.72
N LYS A 597 -14.28 -68.30 -15.27
CA LYS A 597 -15.63 -67.71 -15.18
C LYS A 597 -16.13 -67.53 -13.76
N SER A 598 -15.67 -68.37 -12.83
CA SER A 598 -16.09 -68.34 -11.42
C SER A 598 -15.47 -67.19 -10.60
N HIS A 599 -14.36 -66.60 -11.07
CA HIS A 599 -13.59 -65.58 -10.35
C HIS A 599 -13.35 -64.29 -11.16
N ASP A 600 -13.65 -64.31 -12.46
CA ASP A 600 -13.47 -63.18 -13.38
C ASP A 600 -12.00 -62.73 -13.59
N GLU A 601 -11.09 -63.71 -13.57
CA GLU A 601 -9.64 -63.52 -13.62
C GLU A 601 -8.99 -64.22 -14.83
N VAL A 602 -7.96 -63.57 -15.38
CA VAL A 602 -7.02 -64.12 -16.37
C VAL A 602 -5.84 -64.77 -15.66
N LEU A 603 -5.45 -65.96 -16.14
CA LEU A 603 -4.53 -66.85 -15.45
C LEU A 603 -3.39 -67.29 -16.38
N CYS A 604 -2.17 -67.31 -15.86
CA CYS A 604 -1.07 -68.02 -16.52
C CYS A 604 -1.24 -69.54 -16.37
N VAL A 605 -0.56 -70.30 -17.23
CA VAL A 605 -0.58 -71.77 -17.23
C VAL A 605 -0.22 -72.40 -15.88
N VAL A 606 0.54 -71.68 -15.03
CA VAL A 606 0.93 -72.09 -13.68
C VAL A 606 -0.15 -71.80 -12.62
N CYS A 607 -0.94 -70.73 -12.75
CA CYS A 607 -2.00 -70.38 -11.81
C CYS A 607 -3.18 -71.35 -11.84
N VAL A 608 -3.52 -71.89 -13.02
CA VAL A 608 -4.66 -72.80 -13.23
C VAL A 608 -4.59 -74.06 -12.33
N PRO A 609 -3.53 -74.89 -12.37
CA PRO A 609 -3.44 -76.10 -11.54
C PRO A 609 -3.09 -75.84 -10.07
N SER A 610 -2.63 -74.63 -9.71
CA SER A 610 -2.15 -74.30 -8.37
C SER A 610 -3.19 -73.60 -7.49
N LYS A 611 -3.75 -72.47 -7.96
CA LYS A 611 -4.73 -71.66 -7.22
C LYS A 611 -6.18 -71.99 -7.61
N HIS A 612 -6.46 -72.21 -8.90
CA HIS A 612 -7.83 -72.35 -9.41
C HIS A 612 -8.29 -73.80 -9.61
N LYS A 613 -7.59 -74.75 -8.99
CA LYS A 613 -7.83 -76.21 -9.09
C LYS A 613 -9.22 -76.67 -8.66
N ALA A 614 -9.94 -75.87 -7.87
CA ALA A 614 -11.30 -76.16 -7.40
C ALA A 614 -12.41 -75.53 -8.28
N CYS A 615 -12.05 -74.74 -9.30
CA CYS A 615 -12.99 -74.03 -10.14
C CYS A 615 -13.50 -74.93 -11.28
N SER A 616 -14.82 -75.07 -11.42
CA SER A 616 -15.45 -75.86 -12.50
C SER A 616 -15.26 -75.24 -13.89
N ASP A 617 -15.20 -73.91 -13.97
CA ASP A 617 -15.34 -73.16 -15.23
C ASP A 617 -14.06 -72.37 -15.58
N VAL A 618 -12.92 -73.05 -15.53
CA VAL A 618 -11.68 -72.56 -16.16
C VAL A 618 -11.63 -73.03 -17.60
N ILE A 619 -11.52 -72.09 -18.54
CA ILE A 619 -11.57 -72.37 -19.98
C ILE A 619 -10.42 -71.67 -20.73
N PRO A 620 -9.98 -72.22 -21.87
CA PRO A 620 -9.10 -71.49 -22.79
C PRO A 620 -9.82 -70.23 -23.28
N ILE A 621 -9.09 -69.10 -23.32
CA ILE A 621 -9.65 -67.82 -23.75
C ILE A 621 -10.18 -67.90 -25.19
N SER A 622 -9.55 -68.74 -26.01
CA SER A 622 -9.90 -69.07 -27.41
C SER A 622 -11.27 -69.74 -27.62
N VAL A 623 -11.97 -70.17 -26.56
CA VAL A 623 -13.30 -70.79 -26.64
C VAL A 623 -14.42 -69.81 -26.27
N ASN A 624 -14.14 -68.83 -25.40
CA ASN A 624 -15.15 -67.87 -24.95
C ASN A 624 -15.25 -66.61 -25.83
N SER A 625 -14.21 -66.40 -26.63
CA SER A 625 -14.03 -65.33 -27.61
C SER A 625 -15.19 -65.18 -28.60
N ALA A 626 -15.59 -66.27 -29.27
CA ALA A 626 -16.49 -66.23 -30.44
C ALA A 626 -17.88 -65.63 -30.18
N ASN A 627 -18.33 -65.60 -28.91
CA ASN A 627 -19.61 -65.00 -28.52
C ASN A 627 -19.49 -63.50 -28.18
N ALA A 628 -18.28 -62.96 -27.98
CA ALA A 628 -18.06 -61.62 -27.45
C ALA A 628 -18.39 -60.48 -28.45
N ARG A 629 -18.37 -60.75 -29.76
CA ARG A 629 -18.83 -59.76 -30.76
C ARG A 629 -20.36 -59.62 -30.86
N GLN A 630 -21.13 -60.48 -30.20
CA GLN A 630 -22.60 -60.53 -30.32
C GLN A 630 -23.34 -60.12 -29.05
N SER A 631 -22.65 -59.73 -27.98
CA SER A 631 -23.28 -59.21 -26.75
C SER A 631 -23.42 -57.69 -26.77
N THR A 632 -24.51 -57.17 -26.19
CA THR A 632 -24.81 -55.74 -26.06
C THR A 632 -23.71 -54.96 -25.33
N THR A 633 -22.99 -55.67 -24.46
CA THR A 633 -21.96 -55.19 -23.54
C THR A 633 -20.91 -54.24 -24.12
N LEU A 634 -20.68 -54.24 -25.44
CA LEU A 634 -19.78 -53.29 -26.10
C LEU A 634 -20.42 -51.92 -26.33
N SER A 635 -21.70 -51.85 -26.69
CA SER A 635 -22.42 -50.57 -26.80
C SER A 635 -22.96 -50.08 -25.46
N ASP A 636 -23.28 -50.99 -24.53
CA ASP A 636 -23.51 -50.65 -23.12
C ASP A 636 -22.26 -49.95 -22.52
N LEU A 637 -21.05 -50.33 -22.97
CA LEU A 637 -19.79 -49.69 -22.60
C LEU A 637 -19.58 -48.33 -23.29
N GLU A 638 -19.85 -48.23 -24.59
CA GLU A 638 -19.74 -46.98 -25.36
C GLU A 638 -20.64 -45.87 -24.76
N GLU A 639 -21.89 -46.19 -24.43
CA GLU A 639 -22.82 -45.25 -23.81
C GLU A 639 -22.35 -44.83 -22.40
N SER A 640 -21.78 -45.75 -21.63
CA SER A 640 -21.19 -45.44 -20.32
C SER A 640 -19.91 -44.58 -20.41
N ILE A 641 -19.10 -44.73 -21.46
CA ILE A 641 -17.92 -43.89 -21.71
C ILE A 641 -18.37 -42.49 -22.12
N ASP A 642 -19.31 -42.37 -23.05
CA ASP A 642 -19.79 -41.08 -23.57
C ASP A 642 -20.51 -40.26 -22.51
N GLY A 643 -21.32 -40.92 -21.67
CA GLY A 643 -21.93 -40.29 -20.49
C GLY A 643 -20.89 -39.83 -19.46
N THR A 644 -19.78 -40.57 -19.29
CA THR A 644 -18.70 -40.18 -18.37
C THR A 644 -17.92 -38.97 -18.92
N LEU A 645 -17.56 -39.00 -20.20
CA LEU A 645 -16.88 -37.89 -20.89
C LEU A 645 -17.72 -36.61 -20.83
N SER A 646 -19.01 -36.67 -21.14
CA SER A 646 -19.90 -35.50 -21.11
C SER A 646 -19.94 -34.81 -19.73
N ASN A 647 -20.02 -35.60 -18.64
CA ASN A 647 -19.94 -35.08 -17.28
C ASN A 647 -18.55 -34.47 -16.97
N LEU A 648 -17.47 -35.10 -17.45
CA LEU A 648 -16.10 -34.66 -17.21
C LEU A 648 -15.79 -33.34 -17.92
N THR A 649 -16.19 -33.18 -19.19
CA THR A 649 -16.08 -31.92 -19.94
C THR A 649 -16.81 -30.77 -19.24
N GLN A 650 -17.96 -31.02 -18.63
CA GLN A 650 -18.69 -30.01 -17.85
C GLN A 650 -17.98 -29.68 -16.53
N CYS A 651 -17.37 -30.67 -15.88
CA CYS A 651 -16.56 -30.43 -14.68
C CYS A 651 -15.32 -29.56 -14.99
N ILE A 652 -14.63 -29.81 -16.10
CA ILE A 652 -13.49 -29.02 -16.57
C ILE A 652 -13.89 -27.55 -16.76
N LYS A 653 -14.97 -27.27 -17.52
CA LYS A 653 -15.52 -25.90 -17.69
C LYS A 653 -15.85 -25.20 -16.37
N ASN A 654 -16.37 -25.95 -15.40
CA ASN A 654 -16.67 -25.43 -14.07
C ASN A 654 -15.41 -25.19 -13.21
N ARG A 655 -14.26 -25.83 -13.50
CA ARG A 655 -12.94 -25.49 -12.91
C ARG A 655 -12.30 -24.28 -13.62
N GLU A 656 -12.40 -24.18 -14.95
CA GLU A 656 -11.97 -22.99 -15.70
C GLU A 656 -12.68 -21.72 -15.21
N SER A 657 -14.00 -21.80 -15.00
CA SER A 657 -14.80 -20.70 -14.46
C SER A 657 -14.34 -20.28 -13.06
N ALA A 658 -14.07 -21.24 -12.17
CA ALA A 658 -13.55 -20.97 -10.83
C ALA A 658 -12.15 -20.33 -10.85
N GLN A 659 -11.29 -20.70 -11.81
CA GLN A 659 -9.97 -20.07 -12.00
C GLN A 659 -10.09 -18.59 -12.41
N ASN A 660 -11.01 -18.28 -13.32
CA ASN A 660 -11.30 -16.90 -13.74
C ASN A 660 -11.88 -16.07 -12.59
N GLU A 661 -12.74 -16.66 -11.75
CA GLU A 661 -13.35 -15.95 -10.62
C GLU A 661 -12.33 -15.57 -9.53
N ILE A 662 -11.29 -16.39 -9.31
CA ILE A 662 -10.16 -15.99 -8.44
C ILE A 662 -9.43 -14.75 -8.99
N GLU A 663 -9.37 -14.58 -10.33
CA GLU A 663 -8.79 -13.39 -10.94
C GLU A 663 -9.69 -12.14 -10.81
N ASN A 664 -11.01 -12.30 -10.97
CA ASN A 664 -11.99 -11.25 -10.68
C ASN A 664 -11.87 -10.76 -9.23
N GLN A 665 -11.79 -11.68 -8.27
CA GLN A 665 -11.59 -11.37 -6.85
C GLN A 665 -10.25 -10.68 -6.57
N GLU A 666 -9.15 -11.11 -7.21
CA GLU A 666 -7.85 -10.46 -7.08
C GLU A 666 -7.90 -9.00 -7.58
N ILE A 667 -8.63 -8.73 -8.67
CA ILE A 667 -8.86 -7.38 -9.21
C ILE A 667 -9.73 -6.56 -8.25
N ALA A 668 -10.84 -7.11 -7.76
CA ALA A 668 -11.74 -6.44 -6.82
C ALA A 668 -11.02 -6.04 -5.51
N VAL A 669 -10.18 -6.92 -4.96
CA VAL A 669 -9.40 -6.61 -3.76
C VAL A 669 -8.34 -5.54 -4.02
N LYS A 670 -7.67 -5.54 -5.19
CA LYS A 670 -6.76 -4.44 -5.57
C LYS A 670 -7.48 -3.09 -5.61
N ILE A 671 -8.69 -3.05 -6.16
CA ILE A 671 -9.53 -1.84 -6.20
C ILE A 671 -9.85 -1.37 -4.77
N MET A 672 -10.32 -2.26 -3.89
CA MET A 672 -10.62 -1.91 -2.49
C MET A 672 -9.38 -1.40 -1.71
N ILE A 673 -8.19 -1.93 -1.98
CA ILE A 673 -6.93 -1.43 -1.40
C ILE A 673 -6.64 -0.01 -1.90
N LEU A 674 -6.74 0.25 -3.20
CA LEU A 674 -6.51 1.57 -3.81
C LEU A 674 -7.54 2.62 -3.35
N GLU A 675 -8.82 2.26 -3.24
CA GLU A 675 -9.87 3.11 -2.68
C GLU A 675 -9.60 3.45 -1.20
N THR A 676 -9.21 2.45 -0.40
CA THR A 676 -8.80 2.68 1.00
C THR A 676 -7.59 3.62 1.08
N ARG A 677 -6.57 3.39 0.26
CA ARG A 677 -5.33 4.18 0.20
C ARG A 677 -5.58 5.63 -0.19
N THR A 678 -6.45 5.87 -1.17
CA THR A 678 -6.79 7.21 -1.69
C THR A 678 -7.72 7.99 -0.76
N ASN A 679 -8.66 7.31 -0.08
CA ASN A 679 -9.49 7.91 0.98
C ASN A 679 -8.63 8.37 2.18
N ILE A 680 -7.71 7.53 2.65
CA ILE A 680 -6.78 7.88 3.74
C ILE A 680 -5.89 9.07 3.35
N ASN A 681 -5.42 9.14 2.11
CA ASN A 681 -4.66 10.31 1.62
C ASN A 681 -5.51 11.58 1.68
N HIS A 682 -6.69 11.62 1.04
CA HIS A 682 -7.57 12.79 1.06
C HIS A 682 -7.89 13.25 2.49
N HIS A 683 -8.16 12.32 3.39
CA HIS A 683 -8.45 12.64 4.79
C HIS A 683 -7.22 13.24 5.50
N LEU A 684 -6.04 12.61 5.39
CA LEU A 684 -4.80 13.11 6.00
C LEU A 684 -4.35 14.45 5.42
N ASP A 685 -4.54 14.68 4.12
CA ASP A 685 -4.18 15.94 3.45
C ASP A 685 -5.10 17.07 3.92
N ARG A 686 -6.42 16.83 4.01
CA ARG A 686 -7.38 17.76 4.62
C ARG A 686 -7.06 18.08 6.08
N LEU A 687 -6.60 17.10 6.86
CA LEU A 687 -6.17 17.31 8.26
C LEU A 687 -4.85 18.11 8.34
N GLN A 688 -3.91 17.86 7.43
CA GLN A 688 -2.68 18.66 7.30
C GLN A 688 -3.01 20.12 6.97
N GLU A 689 -3.91 20.39 6.03
CA GLU A 689 -4.31 21.76 5.67
C GLU A 689 -4.93 22.51 6.85
N LYS A 690 -5.82 21.87 7.62
CA LYS A 690 -6.37 22.42 8.87
C LYS A 690 -5.26 22.80 9.85
N LEU A 691 -4.30 21.91 10.11
CA LEU A 691 -3.19 22.18 11.02
C LEU A 691 -2.29 23.33 10.50
N LEU A 692 -2.09 23.44 9.19
CA LEU A 692 -1.37 24.55 8.56
C LEU A 692 -2.17 25.87 8.51
N GLN A 693 -3.49 25.83 8.77
CA GLN A 693 -4.33 27.02 8.96
C GLN A 693 -4.36 27.46 10.44
N GLU A 694 -4.42 26.50 11.37
CA GLU A 694 -4.20 26.73 12.81
C GLU A 694 -2.82 27.35 13.06
N LEU A 695 -1.78 26.89 12.36
CA LEU A 695 -0.43 27.42 12.47
C LEU A 695 -0.34 28.89 12.05
N ARG A 696 -0.99 29.26 10.94
CA ARG A 696 -1.03 30.63 10.44
C ARG A 696 -1.77 31.56 11.40
N SER A 697 -3.00 31.22 11.79
CA SER A 697 -3.81 32.03 12.72
C SER A 697 -3.18 32.14 14.12
N THR A 698 -2.58 31.06 14.64
CA THR A 698 -1.78 31.09 15.88
C THR A 698 -0.59 32.02 15.76
N THR A 699 0.10 31.98 14.61
CA THR A 699 1.27 32.81 14.36
C THR A 699 0.91 34.29 14.20
N GLU A 700 -0.16 34.62 13.48
CA GLU A 700 -0.73 35.97 13.39
C GLU A 700 -1.14 36.51 14.77
N THR A 701 -1.72 35.64 15.62
CA THR A 701 -2.07 35.96 17.02
C THR A 701 -0.82 36.20 17.89
N CYS A 702 0.31 35.55 17.60
CA CYS A 702 1.59 35.85 18.26
C CYS A 702 2.18 37.17 17.74
N LYS A 703 2.24 37.33 16.41
CA LYS A 703 2.78 38.51 15.71
C LYS A 703 2.08 39.80 16.13
N SER A 704 0.75 39.81 16.22
CA SER A 704 -0.04 40.96 16.68
C SER A 704 0.30 41.39 18.12
N LYS A 705 0.47 40.45 19.06
CA LYS A 705 0.93 40.74 20.43
C LYS A 705 2.36 41.29 20.50
N TYR A 706 3.26 40.92 19.58
CA TYR A 706 4.56 41.59 19.45
C TYR A 706 4.38 43.04 18.97
N THR A 707 3.58 43.26 17.92
CA THR A 707 3.34 44.59 17.33
C THR A 707 2.69 45.56 18.33
N GLU A 708 1.71 45.11 19.12
CA GLU A 708 1.06 45.94 20.15
C GLU A 708 2.08 46.46 21.19
N ILE A 709 2.99 45.58 21.66
CA ILE A 709 4.05 45.94 22.60
C ILE A 709 5.07 46.88 21.93
N VAL A 710 5.45 46.63 20.68
CA VAL A 710 6.34 47.53 19.91
C VAL A 710 5.72 48.93 19.75
N GLN A 711 4.41 49.03 19.52
CA GLN A 711 3.72 50.32 19.38
C GLN A 711 3.68 51.11 20.70
N LYS A 712 3.45 50.44 21.84
CA LYS A 712 3.51 51.07 23.17
C LYS A 712 4.92 51.55 23.52
N LEU A 713 5.94 50.72 23.29
CA LEU A 713 7.33 51.10 23.55
C LEU A 713 7.78 52.28 22.65
N LYS A 714 7.30 52.36 21.40
CA LYS A 714 7.58 53.49 20.50
C LYS A 714 6.94 54.81 20.94
N SER A 715 5.72 54.82 21.47
CA SER A 715 5.13 56.06 22.01
C SER A 715 5.85 56.52 23.28
N LYS A 716 6.32 55.59 24.12
CA LYS A 716 7.21 55.90 25.25
C LYS A 716 8.57 56.46 24.81
N GLU A 717 9.13 55.98 23.70
CA GLU A 717 10.37 56.51 23.11
C GLU A 717 10.20 57.96 22.64
N GLU A 718 9.09 58.26 21.97
CA GLU A 718 8.74 59.62 21.52
C GLU A 718 8.57 60.58 22.72
N MET A 719 7.83 60.16 23.77
CA MET A 719 7.65 60.94 25.00
C MET A 719 8.97 61.23 25.71
N LEU A 720 9.84 60.22 25.89
CA LEU A 720 11.16 60.40 26.50
C LEU A 720 12.10 61.27 25.64
N THR A 721 12.00 61.19 24.31
CA THR A 721 12.78 62.03 23.39
C THR A 721 12.41 63.50 23.55
N LYS A 722 11.10 63.81 23.55
CA LYS A 722 10.58 65.17 23.82
C LYS A 722 10.97 65.68 25.21
N GLN A 723 10.94 64.82 26.23
CA GLN A 723 11.42 65.16 27.56
C GLN A 723 12.93 65.46 27.58
N LYS A 724 13.75 64.73 26.81
CA LYS A 724 15.18 65.04 26.66
C LYS A 724 15.40 66.43 26.06
N GLU A 725 14.69 66.76 24.98
CA GLU A 725 14.77 68.06 24.31
C GLU A 725 14.38 69.21 25.26
N GLN A 726 13.30 69.05 26.02
CA GLN A 726 12.90 70.02 27.05
C GLN A 726 13.95 70.18 28.15
N THR A 727 14.59 69.09 28.57
CA THR A 727 15.66 69.10 29.59
C THR A 727 16.90 69.85 29.10
N ILE A 728 17.33 69.59 27.86
CA ILE A 728 18.43 70.31 27.19
C ILE A 728 18.09 71.80 27.07
N HIS A 729 16.86 72.14 26.65
CA HIS A 729 16.44 73.53 26.48
C HIS A 729 16.43 74.30 27.80
N MET A 730 15.88 73.70 28.86
CA MET A 730 15.86 74.27 30.21
C MET A 730 17.28 74.53 30.75
N LYS A 731 18.17 73.53 30.62
CA LYS A 731 19.60 73.61 30.94
C LYS A 731 20.32 74.74 30.19
N GLN A 732 19.93 74.99 28.94
CA GLN A 732 20.56 75.99 28.07
C GLN A 732 19.99 77.41 28.19
N PHE A 733 18.71 77.61 28.54
CA PHE A 733 18.06 78.92 28.38
C PHE A 733 17.25 79.47 29.57
N SER A 734 16.77 78.65 30.51
CA SER A 734 15.93 79.10 31.64
C SER A 734 16.72 79.80 32.77
N SER A 735 16.05 80.60 33.62
CA SER A 735 16.66 81.27 34.79
C SER A 735 17.09 80.26 35.87
N ASP A 736 17.98 80.63 36.80
CA ASP A 736 18.60 79.65 37.73
C ASP A 736 17.58 79.01 38.69
N ILE A 737 16.52 79.75 39.05
CA ILE A 737 15.38 79.26 39.84
C ILE A 737 14.48 78.34 38.99
N GLN A 738 14.19 78.71 37.74
CA GLN A 738 13.45 77.85 36.81
C GLN A 738 14.18 76.53 36.55
N VAL A 739 15.51 76.57 36.41
CA VAL A 739 16.39 75.40 36.30
C VAL A 739 16.26 74.49 37.53
N PHE A 740 16.31 75.04 38.74
CA PHE A 740 16.14 74.27 39.98
C PHE A 740 14.75 73.60 40.06
N LEU A 741 13.68 74.40 39.96
CA LEU A 741 12.29 73.93 40.04
C LEU A 741 11.97 72.89 38.96
N GLY A 742 12.37 73.17 37.72
CA GLY A 742 12.12 72.30 36.58
C GLY A 742 12.88 70.99 36.64
N THR A 743 14.11 70.97 37.20
CA THR A 743 14.88 69.71 37.39
C THR A 743 14.14 68.75 38.32
N LEU A 744 13.63 69.25 39.46
CA LEU A 744 12.86 68.44 40.42
C LEU A 744 11.54 67.93 39.83
N GLN A 745 10.79 68.80 39.14
CA GLN A 745 9.55 68.41 38.45
C GLN A 745 9.81 67.39 37.32
N MET A 746 10.93 67.51 36.61
CA MET A 746 11.27 66.62 35.50
C MET A 746 11.79 65.26 35.97
N ASN A 747 12.58 65.19 37.04
CA ASN A 747 13.05 63.91 37.59
C ASN A 747 11.87 63.04 38.03
N LYS A 748 10.92 63.60 38.80
CA LYS A 748 9.71 62.87 39.26
C LYS A 748 8.83 62.39 38.09
N ARG A 749 8.80 63.11 36.97
CA ARG A 749 8.16 62.65 35.72
C ARG A 749 8.92 61.47 35.09
N ILE A 750 10.24 61.57 34.93
CA ILE A 750 11.08 60.54 34.30
C ILE A 750 11.09 59.23 35.11
N GLU A 751 11.17 59.30 36.44
CA GLU A 751 11.03 58.12 37.31
C GLU A 751 9.69 57.40 37.11
N SER A 752 8.60 58.15 36.95
CA SER A 752 7.27 57.58 36.68
C SER A 752 7.19 56.88 35.32
N GLU A 753 7.84 57.43 34.28
CA GLU A 753 7.91 56.82 32.95
C GLU A 753 8.80 55.57 32.94
N ILE A 754 9.95 55.61 33.60
CA ILE A 754 10.81 54.42 33.80
C ILE A 754 10.05 53.32 34.53
N LYS A 755 9.17 53.66 35.49
CA LYS A 755 8.29 52.70 36.19
C LYS A 755 7.20 52.15 35.27
N SER A 756 6.59 52.97 34.40
CA SER A 756 5.66 52.50 33.35
C SER A 756 6.33 51.48 32.43
N ILE A 757 7.48 51.85 31.84
CA ILE A 757 8.23 51.01 30.90
C ILE A 757 8.66 49.69 31.55
N LYS A 758 9.10 49.71 32.82
CA LYS A 758 9.40 48.48 33.57
C LYS A 758 8.18 47.58 33.73
N SER A 759 6.97 48.12 33.98
CA SER A 759 5.75 47.31 34.07
C SER A 759 5.34 46.70 32.73
N GLU A 760 5.47 47.46 31.64
CA GLU A 760 5.22 47.00 30.27
C GLU A 760 6.18 45.86 29.90
N LEU A 761 7.47 45.99 30.19
CA LEU A 761 8.47 44.94 29.97
C LEU A 761 8.26 43.71 30.86
N CYS A 762 7.85 43.86 32.13
CA CYS A 762 7.54 42.72 33.01
C CYS A 762 6.29 41.93 32.57
N SER A 763 5.37 42.57 31.84
CA SER A 763 4.21 41.90 31.25
C SER A 763 4.49 41.27 29.86
N ALA A 764 5.64 41.57 29.26
CA ALA A 764 6.02 41.03 27.96
C ALA A 764 6.41 39.54 28.05
N LYS A 765 5.95 38.78 27.05
CA LYS A 765 6.23 37.34 26.90
C LYS A 765 6.86 37.05 25.53
N ASP A 766 7.72 36.03 25.50
CA ASP A 766 8.27 35.45 24.28
C ASP A 766 7.52 34.14 24.00
N TYR A 767 7.09 33.95 22.75
CA TYR A 767 6.33 32.77 22.37
C TYR A 767 7.25 31.76 21.67
N LYS A 768 7.05 30.47 21.93
CA LYS A 768 7.67 29.38 21.17
C LYS A 768 6.61 28.42 20.64
N LEU A 769 6.58 28.27 19.32
CA LEU A 769 5.70 27.34 18.62
C LEU A 769 6.26 25.91 18.70
N LYS A 770 5.37 24.94 18.90
CA LYS A 770 5.66 23.50 18.81
C LYS A 770 4.45 22.79 18.21
N VAL A 771 4.66 21.68 17.53
CA VAL A 771 3.61 20.73 17.13
C VAL A 771 3.74 19.46 17.96
N ALA A 772 2.61 18.86 18.32
CA ALA A 772 2.53 17.50 18.83
C ALA A 772 1.55 16.73 17.94
N PHE A 773 2.01 15.69 17.25
CA PHE A 773 1.20 14.93 16.30
C PHE A 773 0.18 14.03 17.01
N HIS A 774 -0.91 13.66 16.32
CA HIS A 774 -1.93 12.80 16.90
C HIS A 774 -1.40 11.38 17.19
N THR A 775 -1.80 10.76 18.30
CA THR A 775 -1.20 9.49 18.76
C THR A 775 -1.41 8.31 17.80
N LEU A 776 -2.43 8.35 16.93
CA LEU A 776 -2.62 7.34 15.88
C LEU A 776 -1.58 7.48 14.74
N ILE A 777 -1.06 8.68 14.47
CA ILE A 777 0.05 8.89 13.51
C ILE A 777 1.35 8.28 14.07
N GLU A 778 1.62 8.43 15.37
CA GLU A 778 2.77 7.77 16.00
C GLU A 778 2.64 6.24 16.00
N LYS A 779 1.42 5.71 16.14
CA LYS A 779 1.13 4.27 16.01
C LYS A 779 1.25 3.77 14.57
N LEU A 780 0.88 4.55 13.57
CA LEU A 780 1.03 4.19 12.15
C LEU A 780 2.48 3.91 11.77
N ASN A 781 3.41 4.73 12.26
CA ASN A 781 4.85 4.51 12.06
C ASN A 781 5.34 3.16 12.62
N ARG A 782 4.59 2.55 13.56
CA ARG A 782 4.87 1.24 14.17
C ARG A 782 3.96 0.11 13.66
N ALA A 783 3.03 0.37 12.75
CA ALA A 783 2.16 -0.68 12.19
C ALA A 783 2.99 -1.59 11.25
N GLU A 784 2.81 -2.91 11.34
CA GLU A 784 3.57 -3.89 10.54
C GLU A 784 2.77 -4.42 9.32
N GLU A 785 1.53 -3.97 9.19
CA GLU A 785 0.52 -4.47 8.25
C GLU A 785 -0.48 -3.35 7.87
N PHE A 786 -0.96 -3.37 6.62
CA PHE A 786 -2.10 -2.54 6.18
C PHE A 786 -3.45 -3.21 6.52
N GLY A 787 -3.43 -4.53 6.57
CA GLY A 787 -4.55 -5.47 6.69
C GLY A 787 -4.02 -6.86 6.37
N HIS A 788 -4.92 -7.83 6.23
CA HIS A 788 -4.62 -9.20 5.82
C HIS A 788 -5.57 -9.66 4.72
N ILE A 789 -5.14 -10.64 3.92
CA ILE A 789 -6.00 -11.37 3.00
C ILE A 789 -6.36 -12.71 3.63
N ASN A 790 -7.63 -12.90 3.93
CA ASN A 790 -8.18 -14.17 4.36
C ASN A 790 -8.63 -14.97 3.13
N VAL A 791 -8.28 -16.25 3.07
CA VAL A 791 -8.79 -17.19 2.05
C VAL A 791 -9.81 -18.09 2.73
N SER A 792 -11.08 -18.02 2.31
CA SER A 792 -12.09 -19.03 2.67
C SER A 792 -12.11 -20.14 1.62
N GLU A 793 -12.20 -21.39 2.07
CA GLU A 793 -12.54 -22.52 1.19
C GLU A 793 -14.07 -22.68 1.20
N CYS A 794 -14.69 -22.63 0.03
CA CYS A 794 -16.13 -22.74 -0.19
C CYS A 794 -16.48 -24.14 -0.72
N ALA A 795 -17.69 -24.59 -0.41
CA ALA A 795 -18.26 -25.77 -1.06
C ALA A 795 -18.37 -25.52 -2.57
N THR A 796 -18.01 -26.52 -3.35
CA THR A 796 -17.90 -26.47 -4.81
C THR A 796 -19.26 -26.22 -5.46
N MET A 797 -19.36 -25.25 -6.37
CA MET A 797 -20.55 -25.06 -7.23
C MET A 797 -20.60 -26.09 -8.37
N LEU A 798 -20.44 -27.37 -8.00
CA LEU A 798 -20.54 -28.56 -8.86
C LEU A 798 -21.73 -29.45 -8.49
N GLU A 799 -22.43 -29.17 -7.39
CA GLU A 799 -23.76 -29.74 -7.15
C GLU A 799 -24.73 -29.26 -8.26
N LEU A 800 -25.11 -30.17 -9.15
CA LEU A 800 -26.42 -30.10 -9.81
C LEU A 800 -27.48 -30.21 -8.70
N ARG A 801 -27.88 -29.07 -8.15
CA ARG A 801 -28.90 -28.99 -7.09
C ARG A 801 -30.27 -29.29 -7.66
N GLU A 802 -30.58 -30.58 -7.75
CA GLU A 802 -31.90 -31.11 -8.07
C GLU A 802 -32.87 -30.78 -6.93
N GLN A 803 -33.35 -29.53 -6.91
CA GLN A 803 -34.45 -29.12 -6.05
C GLN A 803 -35.73 -29.78 -6.59
N LYS A 804 -36.09 -30.92 -6.01
CA LYS A 804 -37.36 -31.59 -6.33
C LYS A 804 -38.53 -30.65 -6.12
N ILE A 805 -39.21 -30.36 -7.22
CA ILE A 805 -40.46 -29.61 -7.28
C ILE A 805 -41.50 -30.59 -7.81
N ASP A 806 -42.43 -31.01 -6.94
CA ASP A 806 -43.43 -32.04 -7.24
C ASP A 806 -44.59 -31.52 -8.14
N GLN A 807 -44.28 -30.66 -9.12
CA GLN A 807 -45.25 -30.03 -10.03
C GLN A 807 -44.75 -30.01 -11.49
N SER A 808 -45.68 -30.12 -12.44
CA SER A 808 -45.40 -30.46 -13.84
C SER A 808 -45.11 -29.29 -14.79
N GLN A 809 -45.21 -28.05 -14.32
CA GLN A 809 -44.88 -26.84 -15.08
C GLN A 809 -44.20 -25.84 -14.13
N ILE A 810 -42.99 -25.40 -14.51
CA ILE A 810 -42.14 -24.54 -13.71
C ILE A 810 -41.48 -23.55 -14.67
N MET A 811 -41.52 -22.26 -14.35
CA MET A 811 -40.86 -21.22 -15.14
C MET A 811 -39.90 -20.44 -14.25
N VAL A 812 -38.73 -20.06 -14.77
CA VAL A 812 -37.68 -19.39 -13.99
C VAL A 812 -37.09 -18.21 -14.72
N SER A 813 -36.87 -17.11 -14.00
CA SER A 813 -36.02 -16.01 -14.44
C SER A 813 -35.07 -15.56 -13.33
N HIS A 814 -34.00 -14.87 -13.70
CA HIS A 814 -32.97 -14.38 -12.78
C HIS A 814 -32.78 -12.87 -12.87
N GLY A 815 -32.75 -12.20 -11.73
CA GLY A 815 -32.45 -10.77 -11.63
C GLY A 815 -32.18 -10.34 -10.19
N ASP A 816 -31.40 -9.28 -9.99
CA ASP A 816 -31.08 -8.73 -8.66
C ASP A 816 -30.52 -9.81 -7.67
N GLY A 817 -29.75 -10.77 -8.19
CA GLY A 817 -29.17 -11.88 -7.41
C GLY A 817 -30.21 -12.87 -6.85
N LYS A 818 -31.38 -12.97 -7.47
CA LYS A 818 -32.53 -13.77 -7.03
C LYS A 818 -33.13 -14.55 -8.19
N LEU A 819 -33.72 -15.70 -7.87
CA LEU A 819 -34.54 -16.49 -8.80
C LEU A 819 -36.01 -16.10 -8.62
N TYR A 820 -36.73 -16.01 -9.73
CA TYR A 820 -38.17 -15.77 -9.80
C TYR A 820 -38.79 -17.00 -10.44
N VAL A 821 -39.36 -17.87 -9.61
CA VAL A 821 -39.88 -19.18 -9.99
C VAL A 821 -41.41 -19.15 -9.94
N VAL A 822 -42.06 -19.50 -11.04
CA VAL A 822 -43.52 -19.55 -11.15
C VAL A 822 -44.05 -20.88 -10.61
N TYR A 823 -45.08 -20.80 -9.77
CA TYR A 823 -45.86 -21.91 -9.23
C TYR A 823 -47.34 -21.61 -9.46
N GLU A 824 -47.98 -22.33 -10.36
CA GLU A 824 -49.34 -22.03 -10.85
C GLU A 824 -49.43 -20.56 -11.33
N ASN A 825 -50.05 -19.68 -10.54
CA ASN A 825 -50.21 -18.24 -10.83
C ASN A 825 -49.45 -17.32 -9.86
N ASP A 826 -48.57 -17.87 -9.03
CA ASP A 826 -47.73 -17.14 -8.06
C ASP A 826 -46.25 -17.12 -8.49
N ILE A 827 -45.55 -16.01 -8.25
CA ILE A 827 -44.09 -15.93 -8.45
C ILE A 827 -43.40 -16.02 -7.08
N GLN A 828 -42.78 -17.16 -6.80
CA GLN A 828 -41.88 -17.31 -5.66
C GLN A 828 -40.54 -16.65 -5.97
N VAL A 829 -40.08 -15.75 -5.08
CA VAL A 829 -38.76 -15.15 -5.17
C VAL A 829 -37.84 -15.91 -4.21
N MET A 830 -36.78 -16.51 -4.74
CA MET A 830 -35.79 -17.27 -3.99
C MET A 830 -34.42 -16.60 -4.05
N ASP A 831 -33.55 -16.88 -3.09
CA ASP A 831 -32.11 -16.63 -3.25
C ASP A 831 -31.47 -17.75 -4.09
N LEU A 832 -30.19 -17.55 -4.47
CA LEU A 832 -29.43 -18.52 -5.26
C LEU A 832 -29.11 -19.84 -4.51
N SER A 833 -29.54 -20.00 -3.25
CA SER A 833 -29.47 -21.27 -2.52
C SER A 833 -30.75 -22.12 -2.63
N GLY A 834 -31.76 -21.65 -3.38
CA GLY A 834 -33.07 -22.32 -3.52
C GLY A 834 -34.03 -22.02 -2.36
N ARG A 835 -33.64 -21.12 -1.44
CA ARG A 835 -34.48 -20.71 -0.31
C ARG A 835 -35.47 -19.64 -0.74
N GLN A 836 -36.75 -19.92 -0.56
CA GLN A 836 -37.85 -18.97 -0.71
C GLN A 836 -37.68 -17.77 0.25
N LEU A 837 -37.64 -16.56 -0.33
CA LEU A 837 -37.57 -15.28 0.38
C LEU A 837 -38.96 -14.66 0.57
N LYS A 838 -39.82 -14.77 -0.45
CA LYS A 838 -41.21 -14.28 -0.48
C LYS A 838 -41.98 -14.90 -1.64
N THR A 839 -43.30 -14.70 -1.67
CA THR A 839 -44.14 -14.93 -2.84
C THR A 839 -44.78 -13.62 -3.28
N LEU A 840 -44.86 -13.41 -4.60
CA LEU A 840 -45.61 -12.33 -5.24
C LEU A 840 -46.87 -12.94 -5.87
N LYS A 841 -48.03 -12.35 -5.59
CA LYS A 841 -49.27 -12.67 -6.31
C LYS A 841 -49.24 -12.00 -7.68
N THR A 842 -49.63 -12.72 -8.73
CA THR A 842 -49.84 -12.13 -10.06
C THR A 842 -51.33 -11.90 -10.31
N ALA A 843 -51.65 -11.22 -11.42
CA ALA A 843 -53.01 -11.08 -11.93
C ALA A 843 -53.40 -12.17 -12.94
N ALA A 844 -52.50 -13.10 -13.26
CA ALA A 844 -52.71 -14.12 -14.29
C ALA A 844 -53.55 -15.30 -13.78
N ASN A 845 -54.27 -15.96 -14.69
CA ASN A 845 -55.01 -17.20 -14.48
C ASN A 845 -54.33 -18.42 -15.13
N GLY A 846 -53.46 -18.20 -16.11
CA GLY A 846 -52.50 -19.20 -16.61
C GLY A 846 -51.21 -18.53 -17.08
N LEU A 847 -50.25 -18.39 -16.16
CA LEU A 847 -48.98 -17.69 -16.43
C LEU A 847 -48.08 -18.53 -17.36
N ALA A 848 -47.79 -17.98 -18.53
CA ALA A 848 -47.22 -18.71 -19.67
C ALA A 848 -45.73 -18.48 -19.91
N CYS A 849 -45.16 -17.37 -19.42
CA CYS A 849 -43.73 -17.06 -19.47
C CYS A 849 -43.35 -15.93 -18.51
N ILE A 850 -42.07 -15.84 -18.13
CA ILE A 850 -41.54 -14.83 -17.19
C ILE A 850 -40.12 -14.38 -17.56
N LYS A 851 -39.86 -13.07 -17.58
CA LYS A 851 -38.50 -12.50 -17.69
C LYS A 851 -38.30 -11.36 -16.69
N THR A 852 -37.08 -11.20 -16.17
CA THR A 852 -36.70 -10.08 -15.29
C THR A 852 -35.63 -9.20 -15.91
N SER A 853 -35.76 -7.88 -15.77
CA SER A 853 -34.74 -6.91 -16.21
C SER A 853 -34.58 -5.79 -15.18
N ARG A 854 -33.41 -5.78 -14.51
CA ARG A 854 -32.93 -4.86 -13.45
C ARG A 854 -33.89 -4.60 -12.28
N ASP A 855 -34.97 -3.87 -12.53
CA ASP A 855 -35.94 -3.32 -11.58
C ASP A 855 -37.39 -3.80 -11.84
N LYS A 856 -37.60 -4.56 -12.92
CA LYS A 856 -38.91 -5.03 -13.39
C LYS A 856 -38.97 -6.54 -13.59
N ILE A 857 -40.17 -7.07 -13.40
CA ILE A 857 -40.62 -8.41 -13.83
C ILE A 857 -41.64 -8.22 -14.96
N PHE A 858 -41.54 -9.05 -15.99
CA PHE A 858 -42.50 -9.16 -17.08
C PHE A 858 -43.02 -10.60 -17.11
N TYR A 859 -44.31 -10.78 -17.36
CA TYR A 859 -44.92 -12.10 -17.52
C TYR A 859 -46.11 -12.05 -18.48
N ALA A 860 -46.42 -13.16 -19.15
CA ALA A 860 -47.62 -13.28 -19.98
C ALA A 860 -48.63 -14.29 -19.40
N ASP A 861 -49.89 -14.12 -19.76
CA ASP A 861 -51.02 -15.01 -19.46
C ASP A 861 -51.58 -15.53 -20.80
N ASN A 862 -51.54 -16.85 -21.01
CA ASN A 862 -52.04 -17.49 -22.23
C ASN A 862 -53.54 -17.82 -22.20
N THR A 863 -54.20 -17.66 -21.04
CA THR A 863 -55.65 -17.79 -20.89
C THR A 863 -56.39 -16.48 -21.15
N THR A 864 -55.72 -15.34 -20.95
CA THR A 864 -56.29 -14.00 -21.20
C THR A 864 -55.62 -13.23 -22.34
N ASN A 865 -54.57 -13.77 -22.96
CA ASN A 865 -53.74 -13.09 -23.97
C ASN A 865 -53.18 -11.73 -23.48
N GLN A 866 -52.73 -11.67 -22.23
CA GLN A 866 -52.23 -10.41 -21.62
C GLN A 866 -50.75 -10.49 -21.26
N VAL A 867 -50.05 -9.37 -21.36
CA VAL A 867 -48.64 -9.23 -20.98
C VAL A 867 -48.51 -8.15 -19.93
N HIS A 868 -48.03 -8.52 -18.75
CA HIS A 868 -47.96 -7.67 -17.57
C HIS A 868 -46.52 -7.22 -17.29
N CYS A 869 -46.40 -6.05 -16.68
CA CYS A 869 -45.15 -5.50 -16.18
C CYS A 869 -45.34 -5.04 -14.74
N CYS A 870 -44.52 -5.54 -13.81
CA CYS A 870 -44.54 -5.13 -12.41
C CYS A 870 -43.11 -4.84 -11.88
N ARG A 871 -43.02 -4.11 -10.77
CA ARG A 871 -41.77 -3.92 -10.02
C ARG A 871 -41.39 -5.20 -9.26
N LEU A 872 -40.13 -5.32 -8.84
CA LEU A 872 -39.65 -6.46 -8.02
C LEU A 872 -40.38 -6.64 -6.66
N ASN A 873 -41.23 -5.70 -6.23
CA ASN A 873 -42.11 -5.81 -5.06
C ASN A 873 -43.49 -6.45 -5.37
N GLY A 874 -43.82 -6.71 -6.64
CA GLY A 874 -45.13 -7.20 -7.10
C GLY A 874 -46.13 -6.11 -7.51
N GLU A 875 -45.75 -4.84 -7.47
CA GLU A 875 -46.60 -3.69 -7.85
C GLU A 875 -46.69 -3.57 -9.38
N GLU A 876 -47.89 -3.79 -9.94
CA GLU A 876 -48.15 -3.64 -11.38
C GLU A 876 -47.90 -2.20 -11.84
N LEU A 877 -47.19 -2.07 -12.97
CA LEU A 877 -46.86 -0.81 -13.64
C LEU A 877 -47.74 -0.59 -14.87
N TRP A 878 -47.98 -1.66 -15.63
CA TRP A 878 -48.90 -1.70 -16.76
C TRP A 878 -49.26 -3.15 -17.10
N LYS A 879 -50.38 -3.33 -17.79
CA LYS A 879 -50.74 -4.54 -18.53
C LYS A 879 -51.04 -4.17 -19.99
N PHE A 880 -50.69 -5.05 -20.91
CA PHE A 880 -50.99 -4.97 -22.33
C PHE A 880 -51.99 -6.07 -22.70
N GLU A 881 -52.99 -5.71 -23.49
CA GLU A 881 -54.14 -6.54 -23.86
C GLU A 881 -54.47 -6.19 -25.33
N CYS A 882 -54.40 -7.17 -26.23
CA CYS A 882 -54.50 -6.91 -27.66
C CYS A 882 -54.86 -8.18 -28.46
N ASP A 883 -55.86 -8.06 -29.33
CA ASP A 883 -56.36 -9.14 -30.20
C ASP A 883 -55.34 -9.64 -31.25
N LEU A 884 -54.12 -9.07 -31.27
CA LEU A 884 -53.05 -9.45 -32.19
C LEU A 884 -52.12 -10.55 -31.66
N ILE A 885 -52.18 -10.89 -30.36
CA ILE A 885 -51.31 -11.91 -29.75
C ILE A 885 -52.21 -13.02 -29.20
N GLU A 886 -52.28 -14.16 -29.88
CA GLU A 886 -53.02 -15.33 -29.42
C GLU A 886 -52.06 -16.39 -28.87
N PHE A 887 -52.33 -16.82 -27.64
CA PHE A 887 -51.53 -17.78 -26.88
C PHE A 887 -50.04 -17.33 -26.77
N PRO A 888 -49.76 -16.20 -26.06
CA PRO A 888 -48.40 -15.76 -25.80
C PRO A 888 -47.60 -16.85 -25.08
N HIS A 889 -46.57 -17.38 -25.73
CA HIS A 889 -45.87 -18.60 -25.30
C HIS A 889 -44.50 -18.31 -24.68
N ASP A 890 -43.81 -17.27 -25.12
CA ASP A 890 -42.57 -16.79 -24.51
C ASP A 890 -42.41 -15.27 -24.73
N ILE A 891 -41.57 -14.65 -23.91
CA ILE A 891 -41.22 -13.23 -24.00
C ILE A 891 -39.72 -13.05 -23.80
N THR A 892 -39.13 -12.00 -24.37
CA THR A 892 -37.80 -11.49 -24.00
C THR A 892 -37.77 -9.97 -23.98
N VAL A 893 -36.70 -9.36 -23.46
CA VAL A 893 -36.65 -7.91 -23.20
C VAL A 893 -35.31 -7.29 -23.58
N ASP A 894 -35.34 -6.13 -24.23
CA ASP A 894 -34.13 -5.41 -24.64
C ASP A 894 -33.55 -4.50 -23.53
N SER A 895 -32.44 -3.83 -23.86
CA SER A 895 -31.77 -2.88 -22.97
C SER A 895 -32.54 -1.56 -22.76
N TYR A 896 -33.57 -1.28 -23.57
CA TYR A 896 -34.52 -0.17 -23.41
C TYR A 896 -35.78 -0.57 -22.63
N LYS A 897 -35.92 -1.86 -22.28
CA LYS A 897 -37.07 -2.50 -21.61
C LYS A 897 -38.33 -2.61 -22.48
N ASN A 898 -38.17 -2.67 -23.80
CA ASN A 898 -39.21 -3.14 -24.71
C ASN A 898 -39.36 -4.67 -24.57
N VAL A 899 -40.58 -5.19 -24.71
CA VAL A 899 -40.89 -6.62 -24.59
C VAL A 899 -41.19 -7.18 -25.96
N TYR A 900 -40.47 -8.24 -26.34
CA TYR A 900 -40.68 -9.02 -27.54
C TYR A 900 -41.51 -10.25 -27.13
N VAL A 901 -42.65 -10.48 -27.77
CA VAL A 901 -43.63 -11.51 -27.39
C VAL A 901 -43.91 -12.40 -28.59
N VAL A 902 -43.78 -13.73 -28.42
CA VAL A 902 -44.22 -14.69 -29.45
C VAL A 902 -45.62 -15.20 -29.15
N GLY A 903 -46.53 -15.03 -30.11
CA GLY A 903 -47.87 -15.62 -30.08
C GLY A 903 -47.89 -16.94 -30.85
N TYR A 904 -48.10 -18.04 -30.14
CA TYR A 904 -48.03 -19.40 -30.71
C TYR A 904 -49.21 -19.71 -31.63
N SER A 905 -50.41 -19.19 -31.31
CA SER A 905 -51.61 -19.35 -32.15
C SER A 905 -51.73 -18.26 -33.21
N SER A 906 -51.22 -17.06 -32.94
CA SER A 906 -51.21 -15.93 -33.90
C SER A 906 -50.02 -15.92 -34.87
N ASN A 907 -49.16 -16.96 -34.85
CA ASN A 907 -48.02 -17.15 -35.76
C ASN A 907 -47.16 -15.88 -35.92
N ASN A 908 -46.84 -15.20 -34.81
CA ASN A 908 -46.24 -13.87 -34.88
C ASN A 908 -45.31 -13.50 -33.71
N LEU A 909 -44.57 -12.41 -33.92
CA LEU A 909 -43.71 -11.75 -32.94
C LEU A 909 -44.08 -10.27 -32.84
N THR A 910 -44.52 -9.81 -31.66
CA THR A 910 -44.93 -8.42 -31.42
C THR A 910 -44.04 -7.73 -30.38
N ILE A 911 -43.70 -6.46 -30.64
CA ILE A 911 -43.02 -5.57 -29.69
C ILE A 911 -44.04 -4.75 -28.91
N ILE A 912 -43.92 -4.77 -27.58
CA ILE A 912 -44.56 -3.85 -26.64
C ILE A 912 -43.48 -2.87 -26.13
N GLN A 913 -43.75 -1.58 -26.18
CA GLN A 913 -42.83 -0.54 -25.70
C GLN A 913 -42.71 -0.56 -24.16
N HIS A 914 -41.64 0.02 -23.63
CA HIS A 914 -41.34 0.04 -22.19
C HIS A 914 -42.45 0.60 -21.25
N ASP A 915 -43.42 1.32 -21.82
CA ASP A 915 -44.57 1.94 -21.15
C ASP A 915 -45.90 1.18 -21.33
N GLY A 916 -45.88 0.02 -21.99
CA GLY A 916 -47.05 -0.86 -22.15
C GLY A 916 -47.87 -0.62 -23.41
N LYS A 917 -47.40 0.18 -24.37
CA LYS A 917 -48.08 0.33 -25.68
C LYS A 917 -47.57 -0.66 -26.72
N TYR A 918 -48.45 -1.05 -27.64
CA TYR A 918 -48.06 -1.72 -28.89
C TYR A 918 -47.06 -0.85 -29.67
N SER A 919 -45.99 -1.46 -30.19
CA SER A 919 -45.08 -0.83 -31.14
C SER A 919 -45.38 -1.30 -32.57
N GLU A 920 -45.08 -2.57 -32.85
CA GLU A 920 -45.26 -3.23 -34.14
C GLU A 920 -45.19 -4.75 -34.01
N THR A 921 -45.75 -5.47 -34.97
CA THR A 921 -45.50 -6.90 -35.18
C THR A 921 -44.37 -7.04 -36.20
N LEU A 922 -43.23 -7.59 -35.77
CA LEU A 922 -42.00 -7.70 -36.55
C LEU A 922 -41.98 -8.86 -37.54
N LEU A 923 -42.59 -9.98 -37.16
CA LEU A 923 -42.61 -11.23 -37.92
C LEU A 923 -43.98 -11.88 -37.81
N THR A 924 -44.35 -12.58 -38.87
CA THR A 924 -45.67 -13.17 -39.10
C THR A 924 -45.54 -14.51 -39.82
N GLU A 925 -46.65 -15.20 -40.05
CA GLU A 925 -46.72 -16.41 -40.86
C GLU A 925 -46.06 -16.26 -42.25
N SER A 926 -46.11 -15.06 -42.87
CA SER A 926 -45.46 -14.79 -44.16
C SER A 926 -43.93 -14.66 -44.10
N ASP A 927 -43.34 -14.67 -42.91
CA ASP A 927 -41.89 -14.67 -42.66
C ASP A 927 -41.39 -16.09 -42.31
N ASP A 928 -42.18 -17.11 -42.68
CA ASP A 928 -42.08 -18.52 -42.29
C ASP A 928 -42.02 -18.75 -40.76
N LEU A 929 -42.80 -17.95 -39.99
CA LEU A 929 -42.92 -18.08 -38.53
C LEU A 929 -44.22 -18.79 -38.13
N TYR A 930 -44.21 -20.12 -38.21
CA TYR A 930 -45.32 -20.98 -37.77
C TYR A 930 -45.07 -21.48 -36.34
N HIS A 931 -46.06 -21.38 -35.45
CA HIS A 931 -46.05 -21.92 -34.08
C HIS A 931 -44.75 -21.64 -33.27
N PRO A 932 -44.37 -20.36 -33.07
CA PRO A 932 -43.19 -19.99 -32.29
C PRO A 932 -43.31 -20.37 -30.81
N THR A 933 -42.26 -20.96 -30.24
CA THR A 933 -42.26 -21.59 -28.91
C THR A 933 -41.31 -20.95 -27.90
N ALA A 934 -40.21 -20.32 -28.34
CA ALA A 934 -39.32 -19.55 -27.46
C ALA A 934 -38.65 -18.38 -28.21
N VAL A 935 -38.27 -17.35 -27.46
CA VAL A 935 -37.62 -16.14 -27.98
C VAL A 935 -36.56 -15.59 -27.00
N ASP A 936 -35.40 -15.16 -27.51
CA ASP A 936 -34.42 -14.45 -26.69
C ASP A 936 -33.64 -13.38 -27.45
N PHE A 937 -33.11 -12.37 -26.74
CA PHE A 937 -32.51 -11.17 -27.33
C PHE A 937 -31.11 -10.90 -26.78
N ASP A 938 -30.10 -11.05 -27.65
CA ASP A 938 -28.73 -10.66 -27.38
C ASP A 938 -28.61 -9.13 -27.43
N THR A 939 -28.50 -8.50 -26.25
CA THR A 939 -28.45 -7.03 -26.11
C THR A 939 -27.21 -6.40 -26.72
N ASP A 940 -26.12 -7.15 -26.82
CA ASP A 940 -24.81 -6.62 -27.22
C ASP A 940 -24.61 -6.74 -28.74
N LYS A 941 -25.10 -7.83 -29.34
CA LYS A 941 -25.10 -8.04 -30.80
C LYS A 941 -26.35 -7.47 -31.49
N ARG A 942 -27.39 -7.10 -30.74
CA ARG A 942 -28.75 -6.78 -31.22
C ARG A 942 -29.32 -7.89 -32.09
N THR A 943 -29.28 -9.12 -31.58
CA THR A 943 -29.74 -10.30 -32.34
C THR A 943 -30.84 -11.01 -31.58
N LEU A 944 -31.97 -11.21 -32.24
CA LEU A 944 -33.10 -11.97 -31.73
C LEU A 944 -33.01 -13.42 -32.21
N LEU A 945 -33.10 -14.36 -31.28
CA LEU A 945 -33.20 -15.79 -31.52
C LEU A 945 -34.67 -16.21 -31.35
N ILE A 946 -35.20 -17.02 -32.27
CA ILE A 946 -36.54 -17.60 -32.18
C ILE A 946 -36.47 -19.09 -32.55
N CYS A 947 -37.23 -19.94 -31.86
CA CYS A 947 -37.52 -21.30 -32.32
C CYS A 947 -39.02 -21.57 -32.42
N ASN A 948 -39.39 -22.61 -33.18
CA ASN A 948 -40.76 -23.10 -33.29
C ASN A 948 -40.91 -24.57 -32.90
N GLU A 949 -42.16 -25.06 -32.88
CA GLU A 949 -42.50 -26.45 -32.55
C GLU A 949 -41.89 -27.48 -33.54
N GLU A 950 -41.66 -27.10 -34.80
CA GLU A 950 -41.01 -27.94 -35.81
C GLU A 950 -39.48 -28.07 -35.62
N GLY A 951 -38.90 -27.42 -34.60
CA GLY A 951 -37.46 -27.41 -34.33
C GLY A 951 -36.65 -26.49 -35.25
N LYS A 952 -37.31 -25.63 -36.04
CA LYS A 952 -36.64 -24.59 -36.83
C LYS A 952 -36.13 -23.51 -35.87
N ILE A 953 -34.87 -23.13 -36.00
CA ILE A 953 -34.22 -22.08 -35.22
C ILE A 953 -33.78 -20.97 -36.17
N ALA A 954 -34.13 -19.72 -35.85
CA ALA A 954 -33.85 -18.55 -36.68
C ALA A 954 -33.20 -17.42 -35.86
N LEU A 955 -32.25 -16.72 -36.49
CA LEU A 955 -31.51 -15.59 -35.92
C LEU A 955 -31.75 -14.34 -36.77
N TYR A 956 -32.41 -13.34 -36.19
CA TYR A 956 -32.75 -12.07 -36.83
C TYR A 956 -31.91 -10.95 -36.23
N LYS A 957 -31.26 -10.14 -37.06
CA LYS A 957 -30.55 -8.94 -36.59
C LYS A 957 -31.52 -7.77 -36.49
N VAL A 958 -31.67 -7.22 -35.29
CA VAL A 958 -32.44 -6.00 -35.03
C VAL A 958 -31.53 -4.79 -35.23
N VAL A 959 -31.94 -3.85 -36.08
CA VAL A 959 -31.10 -2.76 -36.61
C VAL A 959 -31.28 -1.48 -35.80
#